data_AF-A0A7Z1R059-F1
#
_entry.id   AF-A0A7Z1R059-F1
#
_cell.length_a   1.000
_cell.length_b   1.000
_cell.length_c   1.000
_cell.angle_alpha   90.00
_cell.angle_beta   90.00
_cell.angle_gamma   90.00
#
_symmetry.space_group_name_H-M   'P 1'
#
loop_
_entity.id
_entity.type
_entity.pdbx_description
1 polymer ?
#
loop_
_entity_poly.entity_id
_entity_poly.type
_entity_poly.pdbx_seq_one_letter_code
_entity_poly.pdbx_strand_id
1 'polypeptide(L)'
;MFRKAWFWVAFVLFAAACAVFGIVNFPKAFPIVTLDLVMDRGEAVEAAAGLADRFGWGPTERRHAASFELDRSVQSFVELEAGGREAFSRMLAEGLYSPYTWQVRHFAEFETNETVIRFTPAGKPFGFVEKIPEEAPGAALDSAAARAIAEAAATGDWGIDLGSFERVEDAQEVRPSGRIDHTFVYERPSPTVGEEGRYRLRLVVTGDRLTELTSFVKVPEAFQRRYEEMRSANNGIATGAAVAAAVLYVIGGCVIGLFLLLRKRWVLWKQALWWGLFIAGLQALNVLNQWPLAWMGYDTAISATNFALEQILQALLQFFGMGILLTVSFMAAESLTRKAFPQHLQLWRVWSPGVAGTTSVAGRTVSGYLLVSCFLAFDVALYFFASRTLGWWNPSDALYDPNVIANYFPWLSSLAISLQAGFWEECLFRAIPIASAALLGQRFGGKKWWILGALVLQALIFGGGHANYPAQPAYARLVELILPAIGFGVLYLVFGLLPAIVLHFAYDVMWFAIPLFAAATPGIWLDRALVIVLTLVPLWIVLARRARAGTWGAASATDRNLAWQPPPAVETARAAAVPVATGLGGRLRTALGVAGAVGIAAWFGLADFRSDVPALAPDRPAALDAARGELNSRGIALPEGWRELASVEGQPGLEDRFVWQEGGEEAYRGLLGSYLPTPQWLVRFASFEGDVVERAEEYLVSVGPDGAVERFEHRLPESRSGALLEADAARQLARQAAGERLGLDAARLDEVSAEPEKRPERVDWRFVFSDKAAFPIEQGDARVAVEIAGDEVVDAYRFVHVPEDWERDERNRDSAGQLVRIACTVAAIAIFVAGAVIGVVRWSRGSFAPRTFALSTAAIVVLGLIGLANSWPSITAQFSTAQPFGLQAGMIVAGAILLLIASATGVSLAVGLVHRWIPRQPSPLRVADVAVAAGLGFAVAGVAAAAGKAATRLDPTWPSFETAGARSPFLAGVLDPISGWIVGTALLLLILAFVEVASRGWTRWRAPLSAGLLVAGLVLAGSDGVDTVPRWLAAGAVTGLLLWLAYVLMLRRHLALLPVAAAAMSFLSIVREGTFRAFPGALAGALTAGLLVLVAGVVWSRLLTADSQTAAS
;
A
#
# COMPACT_ATOMS: atom_id res chain seq x y z
N MET A 1 -9.25 -18.87 -44.17
CA MET A 1 -8.54 -19.84 -43.30
C MET A 1 -9.53 -20.81 -42.67
N PHE A 2 -10.38 -20.39 -41.72
CA PHE A 2 -11.28 -21.24 -40.92
C PHE A 2 -12.34 -22.10 -41.65
N ARG A 3 -12.48 -21.99 -42.98
CA ARG A 3 -13.39 -22.81 -43.79
C ARG A 3 -12.73 -24.06 -44.38
N LYS A 4 -11.40 -24.15 -44.33
CA LYS A 4 -10.64 -25.25 -44.94
C LYS A 4 -10.45 -26.37 -43.91
N ALA A 5 -10.98 -27.57 -44.18
CA ALA A 5 -10.90 -28.69 -43.24
C ALA A 5 -9.46 -29.11 -42.91
N TRP A 6 -8.57 -29.15 -43.92
CA TRP A 6 -7.16 -29.51 -43.73
C TRP A 6 -6.42 -28.60 -42.75
N PHE A 7 -6.79 -27.31 -42.68
CA PHE A 7 -6.18 -26.37 -41.73
C PHE A 7 -6.48 -26.79 -40.28
N TRP A 8 -7.74 -27.14 -40.01
CA TRP A 8 -8.15 -27.58 -38.67
C TRP A 8 -7.52 -28.91 -38.28
N VAL A 9 -7.45 -29.87 -39.21
CA VAL A 9 -6.77 -31.14 -38.98
C VAL A 9 -5.30 -30.90 -38.63
N ALA A 10 -4.58 -30.13 -39.45
CA ALA A 10 -3.18 -29.82 -39.21
C ALA A 10 -2.97 -29.07 -37.88
N PHE A 11 -3.84 -28.10 -37.57
CA PHE A 11 -3.71 -27.30 -36.36
C PHE A 11 -4.02 -28.09 -35.09
N VAL A 12 -5.04 -28.96 -35.10
CA VAL A 12 -5.34 -29.86 -33.98
C VAL A 12 -4.21 -30.87 -33.78
N LEU A 13 -3.67 -31.46 -34.86
CA LEU A 13 -2.52 -32.37 -34.77
C LEU A 13 -1.28 -31.66 -34.20
N PHE A 14 -1.02 -30.42 -34.64
CA PHE A 14 0.07 -29.62 -34.11
C PHE A 14 -0.14 -29.26 -32.64
N ALA A 15 -1.32 -28.79 -32.25
CA ALA A 15 -1.65 -28.48 -30.87
C ALA A 15 -1.56 -29.71 -29.97
N ALA A 16 -2.00 -30.88 -30.44
CA ALA A 16 -1.85 -32.14 -29.73
C ALA A 16 -0.37 -32.53 -29.56
N ALA A 17 0.46 -32.36 -30.60
CA ALA A 17 1.89 -32.59 -30.49
C ALA A 17 2.55 -31.64 -29.48
N CYS A 18 2.17 -30.35 -29.48
CA CYS A 18 2.61 -29.39 -28.47
C CYS A 18 2.13 -29.76 -27.06
N ALA A 19 0.89 -30.20 -26.90
CA ALA A 19 0.36 -30.64 -25.61
C ALA A 19 1.13 -31.85 -25.08
N VAL A 20 1.37 -32.86 -25.92
CA VAL A 20 2.16 -34.04 -25.55
C VAL A 20 3.58 -33.63 -25.18
N PHE A 21 4.23 -32.76 -25.98
CA PHE A 21 5.56 -32.25 -25.67
C PHE A 21 5.59 -31.51 -24.32
N GLY A 22 4.63 -30.62 -24.10
CA GLY A 22 4.49 -29.83 -22.88
C GLY A 22 4.32 -30.74 -21.66
N ILE A 23 3.32 -31.64 -21.67
CA ILE A 23 3.03 -32.55 -20.55
C ILE A 23 4.22 -33.46 -20.23
N VAL A 24 4.87 -34.05 -21.25
CA VAL A 24 5.98 -34.99 -21.04
C VAL A 24 7.24 -34.31 -20.50
N ASN A 25 7.46 -33.04 -20.83
CA ASN A 25 8.67 -32.32 -20.42
C ASN A 25 8.42 -31.29 -19.30
N PHE A 26 7.17 -31.08 -18.88
CA PHE A 26 6.81 -30.16 -17.81
C PHE A 26 7.60 -30.42 -16.51
N PRO A 27 7.68 -31.66 -15.97
CA PRO A 27 8.46 -31.93 -14.76
C PRO A 27 9.97 -31.80 -14.94
N LYS A 28 10.46 -31.76 -16.19
CA LYS A 28 11.88 -31.61 -16.51
C LYS A 28 12.29 -30.14 -16.70
N ALA A 29 11.34 -29.28 -17.00
CA ALA A 29 11.54 -27.87 -17.30
C ALA A 29 11.38 -27.00 -16.04
N PHE A 30 10.34 -27.28 -15.25
CA PHE A 30 10.03 -26.50 -14.05
C PHE A 30 10.65 -27.13 -12.80
N PRO A 31 11.17 -26.32 -11.88
CA PRO A 31 11.72 -26.78 -10.61
C PRO A 31 10.60 -27.17 -9.64
N ILE A 32 10.09 -28.38 -9.80
CA ILE A 32 9.03 -28.90 -8.95
C ILE A 32 9.66 -29.69 -7.81
N VAL A 33 9.30 -29.34 -6.57
CA VAL A 33 9.61 -30.18 -5.42
C VAL A 33 8.46 -31.14 -5.15
N THR A 34 8.81 -32.38 -4.80
CA THR A 34 7.83 -33.37 -4.35
C THR A 34 7.63 -33.18 -2.85
N LEU A 35 6.37 -33.02 -2.45
CA LEU A 35 5.97 -32.80 -1.08
C LEU A 35 5.01 -33.93 -0.67
N ASP A 36 5.40 -34.74 0.31
CA ASP A 36 4.53 -35.77 0.89
C ASP A 36 3.54 -35.13 1.87
N LEU A 37 2.57 -34.39 1.32
CA LEU A 37 1.52 -33.77 2.10
C LEU A 37 0.42 -34.79 2.40
N VAL A 38 0.51 -35.38 3.59
CA VAL A 38 -0.45 -36.38 4.10
C VAL A 38 -1.55 -35.71 4.91
N MET A 39 -1.18 -34.74 5.77
CA MET A 39 -2.12 -34.05 6.64
C MET A 39 -2.93 -33.03 5.86
N ASP A 40 -4.25 -33.07 6.02
CA ASP A 40 -5.14 -32.03 5.51
C ASP A 40 -5.45 -30.93 6.56
N ARG A 41 -6.16 -29.88 6.12
CA ARG A 41 -6.51 -28.74 6.99
C ARG A 41 -7.37 -29.15 8.18
N GLY A 42 -8.34 -30.02 7.98
CA GLY A 42 -9.26 -30.47 9.02
C GLY A 42 -8.52 -31.27 10.09
N GLU A 43 -7.67 -32.20 9.64
CA GLU A 43 -6.78 -32.97 10.50
C GLU A 43 -5.80 -32.06 11.27
N ALA A 44 -5.23 -31.04 10.62
CA ALA A 44 -4.36 -30.06 11.29
C ALA A 44 -5.11 -29.32 12.40
N VAL A 45 -6.33 -28.86 12.14
CA VAL A 45 -7.17 -28.17 13.14
C VAL A 45 -7.55 -29.10 14.29
N GLU A 46 -7.93 -30.34 14.01
CA GLU A 46 -8.27 -31.33 15.03
C GLU A 46 -7.05 -31.71 15.89
N ALA A 47 -5.90 -31.96 15.26
CA ALA A 47 -4.66 -32.27 15.95
C ALA A 47 -4.18 -31.09 16.82
N ALA A 48 -4.30 -29.86 16.31
CA ALA A 48 -4.03 -28.65 17.07
C ALA A 48 -4.94 -28.53 18.29
N ALA A 49 -6.25 -28.75 18.11
CA ALA A 49 -7.22 -28.71 19.20
C ALA A 49 -6.89 -29.74 20.29
N GLY A 50 -6.52 -30.96 19.90
CA GLY A 50 -6.12 -32.03 20.81
C GLY A 50 -4.83 -31.73 21.58
N LEU A 51 -3.83 -31.12 20.93
CA LEU A 51 -2.62 -30.66 21.63
C LEU A 51 -2.94 -29.53 22.61
N ALA A 52 -3.72 -28.54 22.17
CA ALA A 52 -4.11 -27.43 23.02
C ALA A 52 -4.95 -27.88 24.22
N ASP A 53 -5.82 -28.89 24.08
CA ASP A 53 -6.56 -29.48 25.22
C ASP A 53 -5.66 -30.29 26.16
N ARG A 54 -4.70 -31.04 25.60
CA ARG A 54 -3.74 -31.83 26.39
C ARG A 54 -2.86 -30.94 27.27
N PHE A 55 -2.39 -29.82 26.73
CA PHE A 55 -1.45 -28.93 27.40
C PHE A 55 -2.10 -27.69 28.02
N GLY A 56 -3.39 -27.47 27.79
CA GLY A 56 -4.12 -26.30 28.30
C GLY A 56 -3.69 -24.99 27.64
N TRP A 57 -3.39 -25.02 26.35
CA TRP A 57 -2.93 -23.86 25.58
C TRP A 57 -4.07 -23.00 25.04
N GLY A 58 -3.83 -21.71 24.98
CA GLY A 58 -4.70 -20.75 24.29
C GLY A 58 -5.95 -20.40 25.09
N PRO A 59 -6.88 -19.64 24.48
CA PRO A 59 -8.09 -19.22 25.15
C PRO A 59 -9.08 -20.39 25.30
N THR A 60 -9.87 -20.35 26.39
CA THR A 60 -10.87 -21.39 26.66
C THR A 60 -11.95 -21.43 25.57
N GLU A 61 -12.45 -20.26 25.15
CA GLU A 61 -13.36 -20.10 24.02
C GLU A 61 -12.58 -19.70 22.76
N ARG A 62 -11.93 -20.68 22.12
CA ARG A 62 -11.07 -20.43 20.95
C ARG A 62 -11.81 -20.47 19.61
N ARG A 63 -11.49 -19.49 18.76
CA ARG A 63 -11.60 -19.60 17.30
C ARG A 63 -10.31 -20.21 16.75
N HIS A 64 -10.38 -20.76 15.55
CA HIS A 64 -9.21 -21.30 14.87
C HIS A 64 -9.07 -20.78 13.44
N ALA A 65 -7.83 -20.61 13.00
CA ALA A 65 -7.46 -20.38 11.62
C ALA A 65 -6.31 -21.33 11.26
N ALA A 66 -6.20 -21.69 9.97
CA ALA A 66 -5.14 -22.56 9.50
C ALA A 66 -4.65 -22.15 8.12
N SER A 67 -3.33 -22.08 7.95
CA SER A 67 -2.63 -21.86 6.68
C SER A 67 -1.53 -22.90 6.48
N PHE A 68 -1.13 -23.09 5.23
CA PHE A 68 0.04 -23.85 4.84
C PHE A 68 1.13 -22.91 4.33
N GLU A 69 2.28 -22.86 4.99
CA GLU A 69 3.30 -21.84 4.73
C GLU A 69 4.62 -22.44 4.26
N LEU A 70 5.37 -21.66 3.48
CA LEU A 70 6.72 -21.96 3.01
C LEU A 70 7.69 -20.90 3.53
N ASP A 71 8.77 -21.34 4.18
CA ASP A 71 9.91 -20.48 4.48
C ASP A 71 10.69 -20.14 3.19
N ARG A 72 10.29 -19.03 2.56
CA ARG A 72 10.89 -18.53 1.31
C ARG A 72 12.32 -18.04 1.50
N SER A 73 12.70 -17.60 2.71
CA SER A 73 14.05 -17.13 3.01
C SER A 73 15.02 -18.31 2.96
N VAL A 74 14.68 -19.39 3.66
CA VAL A 74 15.45 -20.64 3.64
C VAL A 74 15.48 -21.26 2.25
N GLN A 75 14.34 -21.29 1.53
CA GLN A 75 14.32 -21.76 0.15
C GLN A 75 15.32 -20.99 -0.73
N SER A 76 15.24 -19.66 -0.72
CA SER A 76 16.07 -18.83 -1.59
C SER A 76 17.54 -19.00 -1.23
N PHE A 77 17.87 -19.05 0.06
CA PHE A 77 19.23 -19.28 0.54
C PHE A 77 19.79 -20.64 0.09
N VAL A 78 19.02 -21.72 0.30
CA VAL A 78 19.43 -23.07 -0.08
C VAL A 78 19.65 -23.19 -1.58
N GLU A 79 18.73 -22.65 -2.37
CA GLU A 79 18.80 -22.77 -3.81
C GLU A 79 19.87 -21.90 -4.47
N LEU A 80 20.23 -20.76 -3.88
CA LEU A 80 21.22 -19.85 -4.46
C LEU A 80 22.63 -20.06 -3.91
N GLU A 81 22.78 -20.36 -2.62
CA GLU A 81 24.11 -20.43 -1.97
C GLU A 81 24.37 -21.77 -1.24
N ALA A 82 23.33 -22.53 -0.85
CA ALA A 82 23.48 -23.74 -0.02
C ALA A 82 23.29 -25.07 -0.78
N GLY A 83 23.80 -25.16 -2.02
CA GLY A 83 23.85 -26.41 -2.78
C GLY A 83 22.70 -26.63 -3.79
N GLY A 84 21.88 -25.61 -4.03
CA GLY A 84 20.92 -25.61 -5.13
C GLY A 84 19.63 -26.40 -4.85
N ARG A 85 18.86 -26.61 -5.90
CA ARG A 85 17.55 -27.29 -5.84
C ARG A 85 17.62 -28.72 -5.30
N GLU A 86 18.71 -29.42 -5.58
CA GLU A 86 18.94 -30.77 -5.04
C GLU A 86 19.12 -30.74 -3.53
N ALA A 87 19.86 -29.75 -2.99
CA ALA A 87 20.01 -29.59 -1.55
C ALA A 87 18.67 -29.24 -0.88
N PHE A 88 17.85 -28.37 -1.51
CA PHE A 88 16.51 -28.07 -1.01
C PHE A 88 15.61 -29.31 -1.03
N SER A 89 15.65 -30.09 -2.11
CA SER A 89 14.89 -31.35 -2.21
C SER A 89 15.34 -32.39 -1.18
N ARG A 90 16.66 -32.48 -0.92
CA ARG A 90 17.20 -33.33 0.16
C ARG A 90 16.73 -32.87 1.53
N MET A 91 16.74 -31.57 1.80
CA MET A 91 16.22 -31.01 3.06
C MET A 91 14.76 -31.43 3.32
N LEU A 92 13.92 -31.38 2.28
CA LEU A 92 12.53 -31.84 2.36
C LEU A 92 12.42 -33.35 2.63
N ALA A 93 13.31 -34.16 2.06
CA ALA A 93 13.27 -35.62 2.18
C ALA A 93 13.88 -36.14 3.50
N GLU A 94 14.95 -35.51 3.99
CA GLU A 94 15.65 -35.91 5.22
C GLU A 94 14.89 -35.49 6.49
N GLY A 95 14.05 -34.45 6.41
CA GLY A 95 13.13 -34.06 7.48
C GLY A 95 13.80 -33.47 8.73
N LEU A 96 15.07 -33.06 8.65
CA LEU A 96 15.78 -32.37 9.74
C LEU A 96 15.18 -31.00 10.06
N TYR A 97 14.63 -30.35 9.04
CA TYR A 97 13.88 -29.11 9.12
C TYR A 97 12.74 -29.17 8.11
N SER A 98 11.60 -28.55 8.43
CA SER A 98 10.42 -28.54 7.56
C SER A 98 10.17 -27.12 7.05
N PRO A 99 10.68 -26.74 5.86
CA PRO A 99 10.39 -25.45 5.24
C PRO A 99 8.92 -25.22 4.97
N TYR A 100 8.18 -26.31 4.67
CA TYR A 100 6.74 -26.27 4.52
C TYR A 100 6.07 -26.70 5.83
N THR A 101 5.09 -25.93 6.32
CA THR A 101 4.37 -26.28 7.56
C THR A 101 2.89 -25.93 7.46
N TRP A 102 2.04 -26.77 8.07
CA TRP A 102 0.72 -26.32 8.50
C TRP A 102 0.88 -25.47 9.74
N GLN A 103 0.27 -24.30 9.78
CA GLN A 103 0.17 -23.46 10.95
C GLN A 103 -1.30 -23.34 11.35
N VAL A 104 -1.62 -23.68 12.59
CA VAL A 104 -2.96 -23.57 13.17
C VAL A 104 -2.92 -22.59 14.32
N ARG A 105 -3.64 -21.49 14.19
CA ARG A 105 -3.76 -20.45 15.21
C ARG A 105 -5.06 -20.63 15.99
N HIS A 106 -4.98 -20.66 17.31
CA HIS A 106 -6.08 -20.57 18.26
C HIS A 106 -6.07 -19.20 18.93
N PHE A 107 -7.19 -18.49 18.86
CA PHE A 107 -7.28 -17.11 19.35
C PHE A 107 -8.72 -16.78 19.76
N ALA A 108 -8.88 -15.72 20.51
CA ALA A 108 -10.18 -15.16 20.86
C ALA A 108 -10.13 -13.64 20.77
N GLU A 109 -11.29 -13.03 20.52
CA GLU A 109 -11.43 -11.57 20.48
C GLU A 109 -11.12 -10.98 21.86
N PHE A 110 -10.31 -9.92 21.90
CA PHE A 110 -9.79 -9.24 23.10
C PHE A 110 -8.90 -10.07 24.03
N GLU A 111 -8.67 -11.35 23.75
CA GLU A 111 -7.73 -12.17 24.52
C GLU A 111 -6.31 -12.01 24.00
N THR A 112 -5.37 -11.75 24.91
CA THR A 112 -3.94 -11.76 24.59
C THR A 112 -3.43 -13.19 24.45
N ASN A 113 -4.00 -14.13 25.22
CA ASN A 113 -3.61 -15.53 25.12
C ASN A 113 -4.07 -16.11 23.78
N GLU A 114 -3.09 -16.53 22.98
CA GLU A 114 -3.30 -17.23 21.72
C GLU A 114 -2.17 -18.22 21.46
N THR A 115 -2.43 -19.21 20.61
CA THR A 115 -1.44 -20.25 20.31
C THR A 115 -1.36 -20.50 18.82
N VAL A 116 -0.14 -20.55 18.27
CA VAL A 116 0.13 -21.03 16.92
C VAL A 116 0.83 -22.37 17.02
N ILE A 117 0.23 -23.43 16.49
CA ILE A 117 0.77 -24.79 16.49
C ILE A 117 1.17 -25.14 15.05
N ARG A 118 2.37 -25.69 14.88
CA ARG A 118 2.95 -26.02 13.59
C ARG A 118 3.06 -27.52 13.40
N PHE A 119 2.71 -28.00 12.22
CA PHE A 119 2.88 -29.39 11.81
C PHE A 119 3.68 -29.48 10.51
N THR A 120 4.48 -30.54 10.39
CA THR A 120 5.09 -30.93 9.12
C THR A 120 4.00 -31.33 8.10
N PRO A 121 4.30 -31.40 6.79
CA PRO A 121 3.36 -31.90 5.77
C PRO A 121 2.83 -33.32 6.06
N ALA A 122 3.63 -34.15 6.74
CA ALA A 122 3.26 -35.50 7.14
C ALA A 122 2.36 -35.53 8.40
N GLY A 123 2.05 -34.39 9.01
CA GLY A 123 1.20 -34.28 10.20
C GLY A 123 1.90 -34.47 11.54
N LYS A 124 3.24 -34.60 11.55
CA LYS A 124 4.02 -34.62 12.79
C LYS A 124 4.02 -33.21 13.43
N PRO A 125 3.72 -33.06 14.74
CA PRO A 125 3.94 -31.81 15.46
C PRO A 125 5.38 -31.33 15.30
N PHE A 126 5.54 -30.08 14.88
CA PHE A 126 6.84 -29.48 14.52
C PHE A 126 7.25 -28.32 15.44
N GLY A 127 6.28 -27.66 16.06
CA GLY A 127 6.52 -26.62 17.03
C GLY A 127 5.25 -25.91 17.45
N PHE A 128 5.36 -24.99 18.39
CA PHE A 128 4.25 -24.13 18.82
C PHE A 128 4.77 -22.85 19.45
N VAL A 129 3.92 -21.83 19.51
CA VAL A 129 4.12 -20.59 20.26
C VAL A 129 2.79 -20.30 20.96
N GLU A 130 2.78 -20.23 22.29
CA GLU A 130 1.70 -19.70 23.10
C GLU A 130 2.09 -18.30 23.60
N LYS A 131 1.33 -17.28 23.21
CA LYS A 131 1.49 -15.94 23.73
C LYS A 131 0.79 -15.86 25.10
N ILE A 132 1.51 -15.45 26.13
CA ILE A 132 0.95 -15.27 27.48
C ILE A 132 0.96 -13.77 27.83
N PRO A 133 -0.15 -13.20 28.37
CA PRO A 133 -0.19 -11.81 28.77
C PRO A 133 0.94 -11.45 29.75
N GLU A 134 1.46 -10.23 29.68
CA GLU A 134 2.57 -9.81 30.55
C GLU A 134 2.18 -9.73 32.04
N GLU A 135 0.93 -9.35 32.33
CA GLU A 135 0.37 -9.27 33.68
C GLU A 135 -0.06 -10.65 34.23
N ALA A 136 -0.05 -11.70 33.41
CA ALA A 136 -0.45 -13.03 33.88
C ALA A 136 0.55 -13.53 34.95
N PRO A 137 0.08 -14.00 36.11
CA PRO A 137 0.97 -14.48 37.16
C PRO A 137 1.74 -15.72 36.71
N GLY A 138 2.94 -15.91 37.25
CA GLY A 138 3.74 -17.10 37.01
C GLY A 138 4.95 -17.15 37.93
N ALA A 139 5.67 -18.26 37.90
CA ALA A 139 6.85 -18.44 38.71
C ALA A 139 8.01 -17.51 38.26
N ALA A 140 8.89 -17.18 39.21
CA ALA A 140 10.16 -16.50 38.95
C ALA A 140 11.29 -17.53 39.13
N LEU A 141 11.36 -18.51 38.23
CA LEU A 141 12.36 -19.57 38.31
C LEU A 141 13.75 -19.05 37.96
N ASP A 142 14.78 -19.68 38.53
CA ASP A 142 16.14 -19.50 38.03
C ASP A 142 16.32 -20.18 36.66
N SER A 143 17.34 -19.76 35.93
CA SER A 143 17.61 -20.25 34.57
C SER A 143 17.82 -21.76 34.51
N ALA A 144 18.43 -22.37 35.55
CA ALA A 144 18.70 -23.80 35.56
C ALA A 144 17.41 -24.63 35.73
N ALA A 145 16.50 -24.20 36.60
CA ALA A 145 15.19 -24.81 36.80
C ALA A 145 14.29 -24.64 35.58
N ALA A 146 14.23 -23.43 34.99
CA ALA A 146 13.48 -23.18 33.77
C ALA A 146 14.03 -24.02 32.60
N ARG A 147 15.35 -24.12 32.46
CA ARG A 147 15.99 -24.96 31.45
C ARG A 147 15.66 -26.44 31.63
N ALA A 148 15.67 -26.95 32.86
CA ALA A 148 15.29 -28.34 33.13
C ALA A 148 13.85 -28.63 32.68
N ILE A 149 12.92 -27.68 32.87
CA ILE A 149 11.54 -27.77 32.36
C ILE A 149 11.54 -27.79 30.82
N ALA A 150 12.26 -26.86 30.19
CA ALA A 150 12.33 -26.75 28.74
C ALA A 150 12.88 -28.03 28.09
N GLU A 151 14.03 -28.51 28.57
CA GLU A 151 14.73 -29.68 28.03
C GLU A 151 13.93 -30.97 28.26
N ALA A 152 13.29 -31.12 29.44
CA ALA A 152 12.45 -32.26 29.75
C ALA A 152 11.20 -32.32 28.85
N ALA A 153 10.52 -31.19 28.64
CA ALA A 153 9.35 -31.11 27.77
C ALA A 153 9.73 -31.31 26.28
N ALA A 154 10.82 -30.70 25.81
CA ALA A 154 11.29 -30.87 24.44
C ALA A 154 11.68 -32.33 24.14
N THR A 155 12.33 -33.01 25.08
CA THR A 155 12.73 -34.43 24.90
C THR A 155 11.52 -35.37 25.07
N GLY A 156 10.73 -35.17 26.12
CA GLY A 156 9.66 -36.09 26.51
C GLY A 156 8.40 -35.98 25.67
N ASP A 157 7.93 -34.76 25.39
CA ASP A 157 6.67 -34.52 24.69
C ASP A 157 6.84 -34.29 23.18
N TRP A 158 8.01 -33.82 22.74
CA TRP A 158 8.28 -33.46 21.35
C TRP A 158 9.33 -34.34 20.66
N GLY A 159 9.99 -35.22 21.42
CA GLY A 159 10.99 -36.16 20.87
C GLY A 159 12.19 -35.47 20.25
N ILE A 160 12.58 -34.30 20.77
CA ILE A 160 13.79 -33.58 20.35
C ILE A 160 15.02 -34.28 20.91
N ASP A 161 15.97 -34.62 20.03
CA ASP A 161 17.30 -35.10 20.43
C ASP A 161 18.22 -33.91 20.72
N LEU A 162 18.15 -33.40 21.95
CA LEU A 162 19.00 -32.30 22.42
C LEU A 162 20.49 -32.64 22.44
N GLY A 163 20.86 -33.93 22.47
CA GLY A 163 22.26 -34.36 22.40
C GLY A 163 22.94 -34.02 21.06
N SER A 164 22.14 -33.71 20.04
CA SER A 164 22.62 -33.24 18.74
C SER A 164 22.79 -31.72 18.64
N PHE A 165 22.47 -30.97 19.70
CA PHE A 165 22.57 -29.52 19.72
C PHE A 165 23.53 -29.01 20.78
N GLU A 166 24.07 -27.83 20.53
CA GLU A 166 24.82 -27.03 21.50
C GLU A 166 23.98 -25.81 21.88
N ARG A 167 23.92 -25.50 23.17
CA ARG A 167 23.22 -24.31 23.64
C ARG A 167 24.06 -23.08 23.35
N VAL A 168 23.47 -22.09 22.68
CA VAL A 168 24.19 -20.90 22.18
C VAL A 168 23.71 -19.59 22.78
N GLU A 169 22.46 -19.50 23.22
CA GLU A 169 21.89 -18.28 23.78
C GLU A 169 21.02 -18.64 24.99
N ASP A 170 21.20 -17.90 26.10
CA ASP A 170 20.40 -17.95 27.31
C ASP A 170 19.91 -16.53 27.61
N ALA A 171 18.60 -16.28 27.51
CA ALA A 171 18.00 -15.00 27.81
C ALA A 171 16.94 -15.13 28.90
N GLN A 172 16.70 -14.04 29.63
CA GLN A 172 15.59 -13.94 30.58
C GLN A 172 14.95 -12.55 30.53
N GLU A 173 13.66 -12.49 30.83
CA GLU A 173 12.87 -11.27 30.94
C GLU A 173 11.95 -11.32 32.17
N VAL A 174 12.02 -10.30 33.02
CA VAL A 174 11.14 -10.12 34.18
C VAL A 174 9.91 -9.33 33.74
N ARG A 175 8.74 -9.94 33.86
CA ARG A 175 7.45 -9.31 33.51
C ARG A 175 6.94 -8.40 34.64
N PRO A 176 6.03 -7.46 34.36
CA PRO A 176 5.41 -6.61 35.39
C PRO A 176 4.80 -7.37 36.57
N SER A 177 4.22 -8.55 36.29
CA SER A 177 3.67 -9.48 37.30
C SER A 177 4.71 -10.09 38.26
N GLY A 178 6.01 -9.89 38.01
CA GLY A 178 7.12 -10.52 38.72
C GLY A 178 7.48 -11.92 38.20
N ARG A 179 6.74 -12.44 37.21
CA ARG A 179 7.06 -13.68 36.48
C ARG A 179 8.37 -13.50 35.70
N ILE A 180 9.18 -14.56 35.62
CA ILE A 180 10.39 -14.56 34.77
C ILE A 180 10.17 -15.51 33.59
N ASP A 181 10.35 -14.99 32.39
CA ASP A 181 10.29 -15.73 31.14
C ASP A 181 11.71 -16.00 30.64
N HIS A 182 12.07 -17.25 30.41
CA HIS A 182 13.40 -17.67 29.95
C HIS A 182 13.35 -18.11 28.50
N THR A 183 14.33 -17.70 27.70
CA THR A 183 14.52 -18.16 26.32
C THR A 183 15.86 -18.88 26.19
N PHE A 184 15.83 -20.08 25.61
CA PHE A 184 17.02 -20.88 25.34
C PHE A 184 17.09 -21.16 23.84
N VAL A 185 18.21 -20.82 23.21
CA VAL A 185 18.46 -21.18 21.81
C VAL A 185 19.57 -22.19 21.72
N TYR A 186 19.28 -23.25 20.98
CA TYR A 186 20.18 -24.36 20.71
C TYR A 186 20.52 -24.36 19.23
N GLU A 187 21.77 -24.58 18.89
CA GLU A 187 22.30 -24.62 17.53
C GLU A 187 22.86 -26.00 17.25
N ARG A 188 22.56 -26.54 16.07
CA ARG A 188 23.13 -27.81 15.63
C ARG A 188 24.51 -27.57 15.00
N PRO A 189 25.59 -28.18 15.51
CA PRO A 189 26.92 -28.02 14.91
C PRO A 189 27.04 -28.76 13.57
N SER A 190 26.33 -29.89 13.40
CA SER A 190 26.31 -30.66 12.16
C SER A 190 25.03 -31.51 12.03
N PRO A 191 24.45 -31.66 10.82
CA PRO A 191 24.82 -30.97 9.58
C PRO A 191 24.44 -29.48 9.59
N THR A 192 25.07 -28.68 8.73
CA THR A 192 24.76 -27.25 8.49
C THR A 192 23.98 -27.08 7.18
N VAL A 193 23.40 -25.88 6.96
CA VAL A 193 22.77 -25.52 5.69
C VAL A 193 23.77 -24.72 4.85
N GLY A 194 24.45 -25.39 3.93
CA GLY A 194 25.60 -24.80 3.23
C GLY A 194 26.73 -24.45 4.21
N GLU A 195 27.51 -23.43 3.87
CA GLU A 195 28.67 -23.02 4.67
C GLU A 195 28.27 -22.21 5.91
N GLU A 196 27.32 -21.29 5.77
CA GLU A 196 26.99 -20.30 6.81
C GLU A 196 25.65 -20.54 7.52
N GLY A 197 24.71 -21.29 6.92
CA GLY A 197 23.39 -21.51 7.53
C GLY A 197 23.44 -22.50 8.69
N ARG A 198 22.68 -22.21 9.75
CA ARG A 198 22.65 -23.03 10.99
C ARG A 198 21.22 -23.42 11.35
N TYR A 199 21.01 -24.69 11.68
CA TYR A 199 19.74 -25.14 12.27
C TYR A 199 19.71 -24.74 13.75
N ARG A 200 18.63 -24.07 14.15
CA ARG A 200 18.42 -23.64 15.53
C ARG A 200 17.07 -24.09 16.05
N LEU A 201 17.02 -24.32 17.35
CA LEU A 201 15.83 -24.62 18.12
C LEU A 201 15.72 -23.59 19.25
N ARG A 202 14.61 -22.85 19.29
CA ARG A 202 14.29 -21.94 20.38
C ARG A 202 13.24 -22.56 21.28
N LEU A 203 13.51 -22.57 22.58
CA LEU A 203 12.60 -22.98 23.64
C LEU A 203 12.33 -21.79 24.56
N VAL A 204 11.07 -21.46 24.83
CA VAL A 204 10.69 -20.40 25.79
C VAL A 204 9.91 -21.02 26.93
N VAL A 205 10.30 -20.68 28.15
CA VAL A 205 9.59 -21.03 29.38
C VAL A 205 9.05 -19.77 30.02
N THR A 206 7.74 -19.63 30.04
CA THR A 206 7.04 -18.51 30.69
C THR A 206 6.68 -18.92 32.11
N GLY A 207 7.39 -18.38 33.10
CA GLY A 207 7.28 -18.82 34.50
C GLY A 207 7.72 -20.27 34.70
N ASP A 208 6.78 -21.20 34.80
CA ASP A 208 7.00 -22.63 35.07
C ASP A 208 6.50 -23.56 33.94
N ARG A 209 6.17 -23.01 32.77
CA ARG A 209 5.64 -23.75 31.62
C ARG A 209 6.41 -23.48 30.33
N LEU A 210 6.60 -24.52 29.51
CA LEU A 210 7.09 -24.35 28.14
C LEU A 210 5.97 -23.73 27.29
N THR A 211 6.22 -22.57 26.72
CA THR A 211 5.27 -21.81 25.88
C THR A 211 5.74 -21.67 24.44
N GLU A 212 7.00 -21.94 24.13
CA GLU A 212 7.47 -21.99 22.75
C GLU A 212 8.40 -23.16 22.50
N LEU A 213 8.20 -23.81 21.35
CA LEU A 213 9.18 -24.66 20.69
C LEU A 213 9.18 -24.29 19.20
N THR A 214 10.25 -23.65 18.73
CA THR A 214 10.38 -23.23 17.33
C THR A 214 11.69 -23.72 16.74
N SER A 215 11.59 -24.55 15.71
CA SER A 215 12.74 -24.90 14.85
C SER A 215 12.85 -23.90 13.71
N PHE A 216 14.05 -23.36 13.45
CA PHE A 216 14.31 -22.42 12.36
C PHE A 216 15.72 -22.57 11.81
N VAL A 217 15.98 -21.99 10.63
CA VAL A 217 17.33 -21.88 10.06
C VAL A 217 17.77 -20.42 10.16
N LYS A 218 18.90 -20.16 10.83
CA LYS A 218 19.53 -18.83 10.83
C LYS A 218 20.15 -18.61 9.45
N VAL A 219 19.46 -17.85 8.61
CA VAL A 219 19.94 -17.40 7.30
C VAL A 219 20.84 -16.17 7.50
N PRO A 220 22.07 -16.16 6.95
CA PRO A 220 23.01 -15.05 7.14
C PRO A 220 22.47 -13.72 6.59
N GLU A 221 22.70 -12.61 7.30
CA GLU A 221 22.40 -11.25 6.83
C GLU A 221 23.07 -10.98 5.47
N ALA A 222 24.31 -11.44 5.32
CA ALA A 222 25.10 -11.29 4.10
C ALA A 222 24.36 -11.81 2.85
N PHE A 223 23.71 -12.97 2.95
CA PHE A 223 22.85 -13.50 1.88
C PHE A 223 21.61 -12.62 1.68
N GLN A 224 20.91 -12.23 2.74
CA GLN A 224 19.68 -11.43 2.63
C GLN A 224 19.93 -10.11 1.88
N ARG A 225 21.05 -9.43 2.19
CA ARG A 225 21.44 -8.18 1.53
C ARG A 225 21.82 -8.40 0.06
N ARG A 226 22.62 -9.44 -0.25
CA ARG A 226 22.92 -9.82 -1.65
C ARG A 226 21.66 -10.15 -2.44
N TYR A 227 20.73 -10.86 -1.80
CA TYR A 227 19.44 -11.22 -2.39
C TYR A 227 18.59 -9.98 -2.64
N GLU A 228 18.50 -9.04 -1.70
CA GLU A 228 17.79 -7.77 -1.89
C GLU A 228 18.40 -6.93 -3.03
N GLU A 229 19.74 -6.80 -3.07
CA GLU A 229 20.44 -6.10 -4.15
C GLU A 229 20.12 -6.73 -5.51
N MET A 230 20.25 -8.04 -5.61
CA MET A 230 19.93 -8.82 -6.80
C MET A 230 18.48 -8.58 -7.26
N ARG A 231 17.54 -8.56 -6.32
CA ARG A 231 16.11 -8.33 -6.56
C ARG A 231 15.80 -6.87 -6.93
N SER A 232 16.63 -5.92 -6.52
CA SER A 232 16.44 -4.50 -6.87
C SER A 232 16.45 -4.30 -8.39
N ALA A 233 17.30 -5.03 -9.13
CA ALA A 233 17.37 -4.97 -10.59
C ALA A 233 16.09 -5.48 -11.27
N ASN A 234 15.50 -6.56 -10.75
CA ASN A 234 14.18 -7.07 -11.18
C ASN A 234 13.10 -5.98 -11.01
N ASN A 235 13.06 -5.37 -9.83
CA ASN A 235 12.12 -4.31 -9.49
C ASN A 235 12.34 -3.04 -10.33
N GLY A 236 13.59 -2.74 -10.68
CA GLY A 236 13.95 -1.64 -11.57
C GLY A 236 13.37 -1.79 -12.98
N ILE A 237 13.51 -2.97 -13.58
CA ILE A 237 12.93 -3.28 -14.90
C ILE A 237 11.39 -3.19 -14.84
N ALA A 238 10.79 -3.78 -13.80
CA ALA A 238 9.34 -3.74 -13.61
C ALA A 238 8.80 -2.33 -13.43
N THR A 239 9.47 -1.51 -12.61
CA THR A 239 9.10 -0.11 -12.42
C THR A 239 9.23 0.68 -13.71
N GLY A 240 10.33 0.51 -14.46
CA GLY A 240 10.52 1.16 -15.76
C GLY A 240 9.42 0.81 -16.76
N ALA A 241 9.01 -0.47 -16.82
CA ALA A 241 7.91 -0.93 -17.64
C ALA A 241 6.56 -0.38 -17.19
N ALA A 242 6.29 -0.37 -15.87
CA ALA A 242 5.06 0.20 -15.31
C ALA A 242 4.94 1.70 -15.61
N VAL A 243 6.04 2.45 -15.50
CA VAL A 243 6.11 3.88 -15.88
C VAL A 243 5.80 4.06 -17.37
N ALA A 244 6.43 3.26 -18.23
CA ALA A 244 6.18 3.31 -19.67
C ALA A 244 4.71 2.99 -20.02
N ALA A 245 4.11 1.97 -19.38
CA ALA A 245 2.70 1.63 -19.54
C ALA A 245 1.78 2.76 -19.04
N ALA A 246 2.08 3.35 -17.89
CA ALA A 246 1.31 4.46 -17.33
C ALA A 246 1.32 5.68 -18.29
N VAL A 247 2.49 6.08 -18.80
CA VAL A 247 2.61 7.23 -19.71
C VAL A 247 1.97 6.94 -21.07
N LEU A 248 2.35 5.83 -21.71
CA LEU A 248 1.97 5.58 -23.10
C LEU A 248 0.54 5.04 -23.21
N TYR A 249 0.14 4.13 -22.32
CA TYR A 249 -1.12 3.40 -22.45
C TYR A 249 -2.22 4.04 -21.62
N VAL A 250 -1.96 4.34 -20.35
CA VAL A 250 -2.98 4.97 -19.49
C VAL A 250 -3.15 6.44 -19.85
N ILE A 251 -2.10 7.27 -19.80
CA ILE A 251 -2.23 8.70 -20.13
C ILE A 251 -2.47 8.88 -21.64
N GLY A 252 -1.60 8.31 -22.50
CA GLY A 252 -1.70 8.45 -23.95
C GLY A 252 -2.96 7.79 -24.54
N GLY A 253 -3.16 6.51 -24.25
CA GLY A 253 -4.25 5.71 -24.82
C GLY A 253 -5.60 5.91 -24.12
N CYS A 254 -5.66 5.70 -22.80
CA CYS A 254 -6.89 5.80 -22.04
C CYS A 254 -7.34 7.24 -21.85
N VAL A 255 -6.50 8.15 -21.35
CA VAL A 255 -6.95 9.53 -21.05
C VAL A 255 -7.06 10.36 -22.33
N ILE A 256 -5.96 10.58 -23.05
CA ILE A 256 -5.94 11.44 -24.23
C ILE A 256 -6.72 10.79 -25.38
N GLY A 257 -6.49 9.51 -25.65
CA GLY A 257 -7.18 8.76 -26.71
C GLY A 257 -8.70 8.73 -26.55
N LEU A 258 -9.21 8.40 -25.35
CA LEU A 258 -10.65 8.45 -25.10
C LEU A 258 -11.22 9.85 -25.21
N PHE A 259 -10.53 10.87 -24.70
CA PHE A 259 -10.99 12.24 -24.82
C PHE A 259 -11.20 12.66 -26.29
N LEU A 260 -10.25 12.33 -27.16
CA LEU A 260 -10.34 12.60 -28.60
C LEU A 260 -11.47 11.81 -29.28
N LEU A 261 -11.69 10.55 -28.86
CA LEU A 261 -12.77 9.71 -29.37
C LEU A 261 -14.14 10.17 -28.87
N LEU A 262 -14.22 10.64 -27.63
CA LEU A 262 -15.44 11.17 -27.02
C LEU A 262 -15.92 12.41 -27.76
N ARG A 263 -15.01 13.31 -28.13
CA ARG A 263 -15.30 14.48 -29.00
C ARG A 263 -15.88 14.08 -30.34
N LYS A 264 -15.45 12.95 -30.89
CA LYS A 264 -15.96 12.41 -32.16
C LYS A 264 -17.17 11.49 -31.97
N ARG A 265 -17.64 11.30 -30.74
CA ARG A 265 -18.75 10.39 -30.36
C ARG A 265 -18.49 8.92 -30.70
N TRP A 266 -17.23 8.49 -30.68
CA TRP A 266 -16.81 7.11 -30.96
C TRP A 266 -16.80 6.18 -29.72
N VAL A 267 -17.05 6.72 -28.52
CA VAL A 267 -16.90 5.97 -27.26
C VAL A 267 -18.13 5.12 -26.95
N LEU A 268 -17.90 3.84 -26.67
CA LEU A 268 -18.89 2.88 -26.18
C LEU A 268 -18.63 2.57 -24.71
N TRP A 269 -19.36 3.24 -23.81
CA TRP A 269 -19.09 3.15 -22.38
C TRP A 269 -19.92 2.10 -21.64
N LYS A 270 -21.15 1.81 -22.07
CA LYS A 270 -22.07 0.95 -21.31
C LYS A 270 -21.54 -0.48 -21.16
N GLN A 271 -21.12 -1.11 -22.26
CA GLN A 271 -20.60 -2.47 -22.23
C GLN A 271 -19.27 -2.55 -21.51
N ALA A 272 -18.38 -1.57 -21.71
CA ALA A 272 -17.12 -1.47 -20.99
C ALA A 272 -17.34 -1.35 -19.47
N LEU A 273 -18.31 -0.54 -19.03
CA LEU A 273 -18.68 -0.42 -17.62
C LEU A 273 -19.23 -1.73 -17.06
N TRP A 274 -20.16 -2.38 -17.76
CA TRP A 274 -20.71 -3.65 -17.29
C TRP A 274 -19.63 -4.73 -17.14
N TRP A 275 -18.74 -4.86 -18.12
CA TRP A 275 -17.63 -5.82 -18.04
C TRP A 275 -16.59 -5.43 -16.99
N GLY A 276 -16.28 -4.14 -16.86
CA GLY A 276 -15.36 -3.63 -15.83
C GLY A 276 -15.87 -3.92 -14.42
N LEU A 277 -17.15 -3.60 -14.15
CA LEU A 277 -17.78 -3.90 -12.86
C LEU A 277 -17.98 -5.40 -12.63
N PHE A 278 -18.26 -6.19 -13.67
CA PHE A 278 -18.39 -7.65 -13.53
C PHE A 278 -17.06 -8.28 -13.11
N ILE A 279 -15.96 -7.97 -13.82
CA ILE A 279 -14.63 -8.53 -13.50
C ILE A 279 -14.14 -7.99 -12.15
N ALA A 280 -14.34 -6.69 -11.86
CA ALA A 280 -14.01 -6.13 -10.55
C ALA A 280 -14.85 -6.76 -9.41
N GLY A 281 -16.11 -7.11 -9.69
CA GLY A 281 -16.98 -7.84 -8.76
C GLY A 281 -16.45 -9.23 -8.44
N LEU A 282 -15.96 -9.96 -9.44
CA LEU A 282 -15.28 -11.24 -9.22
C LEU A 282 -14.00 -11.09 -8.39
N GLN A 283 -13.23 -10.01 -8.60
CA GLN A 283 -12.05 -9.71 -7.80
C GLN A 283 -12.39 -9.38 -6.35
N ALA A 284 -13.44 -8.58 -6.12
CA ALA A 284 -13.91 -8.30 -4.77
C ALA A 284 -14.45 -9.56 -4.07
N LEU A 285 -15.19 -10.41 -4.79
CA LEU A 285 -15.61 -11.71 -4.29
C LEU A 285 -14.41 -12.61 -3.98
N ASN A 286 -13.32 -12.52 -4.75
CA ASN A 286 -12.08 -13.25 -4.48
C ASN A 286 -11.38 -12.79 -3.18
N VAL A 287 -11.40 -11.49 -2.86
CA VAL A 287 -10.94 -10.99 -1.55
C VAL A 287 -11.76 -11.62 -0.42
N LEU A 288 -13.10 -11.60 -0.56
CA LEU A 288 -14.00 -12.22 0.42
C LEU A 288 -13.87 -13.76 0.45
N ASN A 289 -13.42 -14.38 -0.65
CA ASN A 289 -13.20 -15.82 -0.76
C ASN A 289 -12.07 -16.30 0.15
N GLN A 290 -11.07 -15.44 0.37
CA GLN A 290 -9.86 -15.68 1.17
C GLN A 290 -10.06 -15.40 2.66
N TRP A 291 -11.29 -15.05 3.09
CA TRP A 291 -11.61 -14.73 4.48
C TRP A 291 -11.16 -15.80 5.49
N PRO A 292 -11.29 -17.12 5.23
CA PRO A 292 -10.81 -18.13 6.19
C PRO A 292 -9.32 -18.01 6.50
N LEU A 293 -8.51 -17.59 5.53
CA LEU A 293 -7.07 -17.35 5.68
C LEU A 293 -6.79 -15.99 6.33
N ALA A 294 -7.65 -14.98 6.10
CA ALA A 294 -7.50 -13.65 6.69
C ALA A 294 -7.46 -13.69 8.24
N TRP A 295 -8.13 -14.67 8.86
CA TRP A 295 -8.07 -14.87 10.32
C TRP A 295 -6.66 -15.22 10.84
N MET A 296 -5.74 -15.71 10.00
CA MET A 296 -4.35 -15.92 10.42
C MET A 296 -3.69 -14.60 10.83
N GLY A 297 -4.00 -13.49 10.15
CA GLY A 297 -3.46 -12.16 10.43
C GLY A 297 -4.37 -11.23 11.22
N TYR A 298 -5.46 -11.74 11.82
CA TYR A 298 -6.37 -10.93 12.64
C TYR A 298 -5.68 -10.49 13.94
N ASP A 299 -5.68 -9.20 14.27
CA ASP A 299 -5.19 -8.69 15.57
C ASP A 299 -6.25 -8.90 16.65
N THR A 300 -5.95 -9.70 17.69
CA THR A 300 -6.90 -9.97 18.78
C THR A 300 -7.20 -8.75 19.64
N ALA A 301 -6.39 -7.69 19.56
CA ALA A 301 -6.68 -6.42 20.23
C ALA A 301 -7.92 -5.73 19.62
N ILE A 302 -8.19 -5.96 18.34
CA ILE A 302 -9.26 -5.28 17.59
C ILE A 302 -10.53 -6.13 17.64
N SER A 303 -11.71 -5.51 17.72
CA SER A 303 -12.96 -6.28 17.65
C SER A 303 -13.09 -7.08 16.34
N ALA A 304 -13.69 -8.27 16.40
CA ALA A 304 -13.94 -9.10 15.22
C ALA A 304 -14.86 -8.40 14.21
N THR A 305 -15.69 -7.47 14.69
CA THR A 305 -16.54 -6.62 13.85
C THR A 305 -15.73 -5.57 13.09
N ASN A 306 -14.80 -4.87 13.73
CA ASN A 306 -13.92 -3.91 13.05
C ASN A 306 -13.07 -4.62 11.99
N PHE A 307 -12.48 -5.76 12.34
CA PHE A 307 -11.76 -6.60 11.37
C PHE A 307 -12.64 -6.99 10.17
N ALA A 308 -13.87 -7.44 10.40
CA ALA A 308 -14.81 -7.76 9.31
C ALA A 308 -15.14 -6.55 8.44
N LEU A 309 -15.30 -5.36 9.04
CA LEU A 309 -15.51 -4.10 8.31
C LEU A 309 -14.28 -3.72 7.49
N GLU A 310 -13.06 -3.94 7.99
CA GLU A 310 -11.81 -3.73 7.26
C GLU A 310 -11.75 -4.62 6.01
N GLN A 311 -12.06 -5.91 6.13
CA GLN A 311 -12.10 -6.84 4.98
C GLN A 311 -13.15 -6.43 3.94
N ILE A 312 -14.35 -6.03 4.39
CA ILE A 312 -15.41 -5.53 3.50
C ILE A 312 -14.97 -4.23 2.81
N LEU A 313 -14.37 -3.32 3.56
CA LEU A 313 -13.87 -2.05 3.02
C LEU A 313 -12.78 -2.30 1.98
N GLN A 314 -11.80 -3.18 2.26
CA GLN A 314 -10.78 -3.59 1.29
C GLN A 314 -11.41 -4.18 0.02
N ALA A 315 -12.40 -5.07 0.15
CA ALA A 315 -13.11 -5.63 -1.01
C ALA A 315 -13.87 -4.55 -1.82
N LEU A 316 -14.48 -3.56 -1.16
CA LEU A 316 -15.13 -2.43 -1.82
C LEU A 316 -14.12 -1.51 -2.52
N LEU A 317 -12.97 -1.23 -1.90
CA LEU A 317 -11.90 -0.45 -2.52
C LEU A 317 -11.35 -1.14 -3.76
N GLN A 318 -11.12 -2.45 -3.68
CA GLN A 318 -10.75 -3.26 -4.82
C GLN A 318 -11.81 -3.21 -5.91
N PHE A 319 -13.10 -3.37 -5.56
CA PHE A 319 -14.21 -3.28 -6.51
C PHE A 319 -14.26 -1.96 -7.28
N PHE A 320 -14.25 -0.82 -6.56
CA PHE A 320 -14.39 0.49 -7.19
C PHE A 320 -13.12 0.91 -7.92
N GLY A 321 -11.95 0.73 -7.31
CA GLY A 321 -10.65 1.08 -7.90
C GLY A 321 -10.39 0.28 -9.18
N MET A 322 -10.50 -1.04 -9.10
CA MET A 322 -10.36 -1.91 -10.26
C MET A 322 -11.47 -1.67 -11.29
N GLY A 323 -12.72 -1.49 -10.85
CA GLY A 323 -13.85 -1.22 -11.73
C GLY A 323 -13.65 0.02 -12.61
N ILE A 324 -13.10 1.11 -12.06
CA ILE A 324 -12.74 2.32 -12.81
C ILE A 324 -11.62 2.03 -13.82
N LEU A 325 -10.53 1.42 -13.35
CA LEU A 325 -9.36 1.10 -14.19
C LEU A 325 -9.73 0.21 -15.39
N LEU A 326 -10.47 -0.88 -15.12
CA LEU A 326 -10.94 -1.82 -16.13
C LEU A 326 -11.90 -1.15 -17.12
N THR A 327 -12.89 -0.40 -16.61
CA THR A 327 -13.87 0.30 -17.46
C THR A 327 -13.17 1.25 -18.42
N VAL A 328 -12.26 2.09 -17.92
CA VAL A 328 -11.51 3.06 -18.74
C VAL A 328 -10.66 2.34 -19.79
N SER A 329 -9.97 1.27 -19.39
CA SER A 329 -9.15 0.46 -20.30
C SER A 329 -9.99 -0.20 -21.40
N PHE A 330 -11.13 -0.80 -21.07
CA PHE A 330 -12.01 -1.46 -22.04
C PHE A 330 -12.68 -0.46 -22.99
N MET A 331 -13.08 0.71 -22.47
CA MET A 331 -13.59 1.79 -23.32
C MET A 331 -12.54 2.20 -24.35
N ALA A 332 -11.28 2.38 -23.93
CA ALA A 332 -10.20 2.81 -24.79
C ALA A 332 -9.87 1.75 -25.84
N ALA A 333 -9.63 0.52 -25.40
CA ALA A 333 -9.31 -0.63 -26.24
C ALA A 333 -10.34 -0.83 -27.35
N GLU A 334 -11.63 -0.90 -27.01
CA GLU A 334 -12.69 -1.09 -28.00
C GLU A 334 -12.80 0.10 -28.95
N SER A 335 -12.84 1.32 -28.43
CA SER A 335 -13.11 2.52 -29.23
C SER A 335 -11.96 2.82 -30.20
N LEU A 336 -10.71 2.59 -29.77
CA LEU A 336 -9.51 2.70 -30.62
C LEU A 336 -9.51 1.59 -31.68
N THR A 337 -9.70 0.33 -31.27
CA THR A 337 -9.74 -0.84 -32.17
C THR A 337 -10.77 -0.65 -33.28
N ARG A 338 -11.98 -0.25 -32.90
CA ARG A 338 -13.10 -0.03 -33.83
C ARG A 338 -12.75 0.92 -34.96
N LYS A 339 -12.03 1.99 -34.62
CA LYS A 339 -11.63 3.00 -35.58
C LYS A 339 -10.40 2.59 -36.39
N ALA A 340 -9.43 1.92 -35.77
CA ALA A 340 -8.17 1.53 -36.39
C ALA A 340 -8.33 0.36 -37.39
N PHE A 341 -9.23 -0.58 -37.07
CA PHE A 341 -9.41 -1.85 -37.78
C PHE A 341 -10.88 -2.06 -38.18
N PRO A 342 -11.34 -1.39 -39.26
CA PRO A 342 -12.74 -1.42 -39.69
C PRO A 342 -13.25 -2.83 -40.07
N GLN A 343 -12.35 -3.74 -40.45
CA GLN A 343 -12.70 -5.09 -40.90
C GLN A 343 -12.81 -6.11 -39.76
N HIS A 344 -12.36 -5.78 -38.55
CA HIS A 344 -12.53 -6.66 -37.38
C HIS A 344 -14.01 -6.76 -37.00
N LEU A 345 -14.38 -7.87 -36.36
CA LEU A 345 -15.70 -8.02 -35.76
C LEU A 345 -15.83 -7.07 -34.58
N GLN A 346 -17.03 -6.52 -34.37
CA GLN A 346 -17.32 -5.70 -33.21
C GLN A 346 -17.25 -6.59 -31.95
N LEU A 347 -16.40 -6.24 -30.98
CA LEU A 347 -16.16 -7.05 -29.78
C LEU A 347 -17.46 -7.30 -29.02
N TRP A 348 -18.26 -6.26 -28.79
CA TRP A 348 -19.53 -6.41 -28.06
C TRP A 348 -20.64 -7.14 -28.84
N ARG A 349 -20.42 -7.48 -30.12
CA ARG A 349 -21.37 -8.26 -30.94
C ARG A 349 -20.94 -9.70 -31.18
N VAL A 350 -19.70 -10.11 -30.86
CA VAL A 350 -19.23 -11.48 -31.18
C VAL A 350 -20.08 -12.58 -30.56
N TRP A 351 -20.72 -12.34 -29.41
CA TRP A 351 -21.63 -13.29 -28.75
C TRP A 351 -23.12 -13.04 -29.00
N SER A 352 -23.47 -12.13 -29.91
CA SER A 352 -24.86 -11.89 -30.29
C SER A 352 -25.45 -13.07 -31.09
N PRO A 353 -26.78 -13.30 -31.06
CA PRO A 353 -27.40 -14.49 -31.64
C PRO A 353 -27.04 -14.76 -33.10
N GLY A 354 -26.93 -13.71 -33.93
CA GLY A 354 -26.60 -13.83 -35.36
C GLY A 354 -25.11 -13.96 -35.70
N VAL A 355 -24.21 -13.79 -34.72
CA VAL A 355 -22.75 -13.71 -34.96
C VAL A 355 -21.99 -14.85 -34.29
N ALA A 356 -22.41 -15.25 -33.09
CA ALA A 356 -21.75 -16.29 -32.30
C ALA A 356 -21.71 -17.64 -33.00
N GLY A 357 -22.80 -18.03 -33.67
CA GLY A 357 -22.93 -19.29 -34.42
C GLY A 357 -22.28 -19.27 -35.81
N THR A 358 -21.32 -18.38 -36.06
CA THR A 358 -20.62 -18.28 -37.36
C THR A 358 -19.28 -19.01 -37.32
N THR A 359 -18.85 -19.53 -38.47
CA THR A 359 -17.51 -20.15 -38.63
C THR A 359 -16.35 -19.21 -38.27
N SER A 360 -16.59 -17.90 -38.36
CA SER A 360 -15.64 -16.84 -38.05
C SER A 360 -15.39 -16.71 -36.54
N VAL A 361 -16.45 -16.75 -35.73
CA VAL A 361 -16.33 -16.69 -34.26
C VAL A 361 -15.85 -18.05 -33.73
N ALA A 362 -16.45 -19.15 -34.20
CA ALA A 362 -16.01 -20.50 -33.83
C ALA A 362 -14.52 -20.70 -34.07
N GLY A 363 -14.02 -20.28 -35.24
CA GLY A 363 -12.60 -20.40 -35.54
C GLY A 363 -11.70 -19.60 -34.60
N ARG A 364 -12.08 -18.37 -34.22
CA ARG A 364 -11.31 -17.57 -33.26
C ARG A 364 -11.31 -18.18 -31.86
N THR A 365 -12.48 -18.61 -31.38
CA THR A 365 -12.62 -19.23 -30.06
C THR A 365 -11.83 -20.53 -29.95
N VAL A 366 -12.00 -21.45 -30.92
CA VAL A 366 -11.26 -22.73 -30.92
C VAL A 366 -9.76 -22.52 -31.08
N SER A 367 -9.34 -21.55 -31.90
CA SER A 367 -7.91 -21.23 -32.03
C SER A 367 -7.30 -20.76 -30.70
N GLY A 368 -8.04 -19.94 -29.92
CA GLY A 368 -7.58 -19.51 -28.60
C GLY A 368 -7.25 -20.70 -27.69
N TYR A 369 -8.15 -21.68 -27.59
CA TYR A 369 -7.91 -22.88 -26.79
C TYR A 369 -6.78 -23.77 -27.34
N LEU A 370 -6.70 -23.98 -28.65
CA LEU A 370 -5.64 -24.81 -29.25
C LEU A 370 -4.25 -24.19 -29.07
N LEU A 371 -4.15 -22.86 -29.00
CA LEU A 371 -2.90 -22.17 -28.76
C LEU A 371 -2.38 -22.28 -27.33
N VAL A 372 -3.23 -22.65 -26.35
CA VAL A 372 -2.80 -22.87 -24.95
C VAL A 372 -1.67 -23.90 -24.91
N SER A 373 -1.85 -25.02 -25.63
CA SER A 373 -0.84 -26.07 -25.72
C SER A 373 0.44 -25.61 -26.41
N CYS A 374 0.34 -24.67 -27.37
CA CYS A 374 1.51 -24.12 -28.06
C CYS A 374 2.31 -23.20 -27.13
N PHE A 375 1.63 -22.37 -26.35
CA PHE A 375 2.26 -21.47 -25.37
C PHE A 375 2.89 -22.28 -24.22
N LEU A 376 2.19 -23.29 -23.72
CA LEU A 376 2.75 -24.23 -22.74
C LEU A 376 4.01 -24.92 -23.28
N ALA A 377 3.96 -25.43 -24.52
CA ALA A 377 5.12 -26.07 -25.13
C ALA A 377 6.31 -25.11 -25.29
N PHE A 378 6.04 -23.84 -25.63
CA PHE A 378 7.05 -22.80 -25.69
C PHE A 378 7.68 -22.55 -24.32
N ASP A 379 6.87 -22.34 -23.27
CA ASP A 379 7.39 -22.08 -21.93
C ASP A 379 8.19 -23.28 -21.40
N VAL A 380 7.67 -24.50 -21.57
CA VAL A 380 8.41 -25.73 -21.22
C VAL A 380 9.74 -25.83 -21.97
N ALA A 381 9.77 -25.54 -23.28
CA ALA A 381 11.01 -25.57 -24.06
C ALA A 381 12.00 -24.48 -23.61
N LEU A 382 11.49 -23.28 -23.34
CA LEU A 382 12.30 -22.16 -22.88
C LEU A 382 12.89 -22.44 -21.51
N TYR A 383 12.09 -22.86 -20.53
CA TYR A 383 12.57 -23.16 -19.18
C TYR A 383 13.54 -24.34 -19.16
N PHE A 384 13.29 -25.36 -20.01
CA PHE A 384 14.22 -26.46 -20.19
C PHE A 384 15.57 -25.97 -20.74
N PHE A 385 15.57 -25.07 -21.72
CA PHE A 385 16.78 -24.45 -22.25
C PHE A 385 17.44 -23.53 -21.21
N ALA A 386 16.71 -22.57 -20.66
CA ALA A 386 17.21 -21.57 -19.72
C ALA A 386 17.87 -22.21 -18.48
N SER A 387 17.23 -23.22 -17.89
CA SER A 387 17.79 -23.91 -16.72
C SER A 387 19.03 -24.75 -17.06
N ARG A 388 19.01 -25.50 -18.17
CA ARG A 388 20.10 -26.44 -18.50
C ARG A 388 21.29 -25.83 -19.22
N THR A 389 21.06 -24.84 -20.07
CA THR A 389 22.13 -24.26 -20.91
C THR A 389 22.56 -22.88 -20.46
N LEU A 390 21.65 -22.07 -19.91
CA LEU A 390 21.98 -20.70 -19.48
C LEU A 390 22.20 -20.56 -17.97
N GLY A 391 21.89 -21.61 -17.19
CA GLY A 391 22.03 -21.58 -15.73
C GLY A 391 21.05 -20.62 -15.04
N TRP A 392 19.89 -20.33 -15.65
CA TRP A 392 18.92 -19.41 -15.07
C TRP A 392 18.28 -20.01 -13.82
N TRP A 393 18.21 -19.22 -12.76
CA TRP A 393 17.54 -19.61 -11.52
C TRP A 393 16.11 -19.08 -11.49
N ASN A 394 15.22 -19.94 -11.01
CA ASN A 394 13.85 -19.63 -10.63
C ASN A 394 13.57 -20.46 -9.36
N PRO A 395 12.81 -19.93 -8.38
CA PRO A 395 12.48 -20.66 -7.16
C PRO A 395 11.80 -21.99 -7.47
N SER A 396 12.10 -23.03 -6.71
CA SER A 396 11.32 -24.25 -6.78
C SER A 396 9.94 -24.04 -6.17
N ASP A 397 8.94 -24.82 -6.59
CA ASP A 397 7.61 -24.75 -5.97
C ASP A 397 6.96 -26.13 -5.89
N ALA A 398 6.06 -26.28 -4.92
CA ALA A 398 5.22 -27.46 -4.83
C ALA A 398 4.06 -27.32 -5.83
N LEU A 399 3.65 -28.42 -6.47
CA LEU A 399 2.49 -28.40 -7.38
C LEU A 399 1.16 -28.20 -6.65
N TYR A 400 1.16 -28.40 -5.34
CA TYR A 400 -0.05 -28.37 -4.52
C TYR A 400 0.15 -27.43 -3.33
N ASP A 401 -0.64 -26.35 -3.33
CA ASP A 401 -0.81 -25.43 -2.21
C ASP A 401 -2.22 -25.65 -1.58
N PRO A 402 -2.30 -26.17 -0.35
CA PRO A 402 -3.56 -26.39 0.37
C PRO A 402 -4.34 -25.12 0.66
N ASN A 403 -3.71 -23.95 0.69
CA ASN A 403 -4.44 -22.70 0.93
C ASN A 403 -5.45 -22.40 -0.16
N VAL A 404 -5.23 -22.92 -1.38
CA VAL A 404 -6.19 -22.76 -2.48
C VAL A 404 -7.53 -23.41 -2.14
N ILE A 405 -7.52 -24.57 -1.45
CA ILE A 405 -8.73 -25.27 -1.01
C ILE A 405 -9.29 -24.74 0.31
N ALA A 406 -8.55 -23.90 1.03
CA ALA A 406 -9.02 -23.25 2.27
C ALA A 406 -9.99 -22.08 2.01
N ASN A 407 -10.08 -21.60 0.76
CA ASN A 407 -11.04 -20.58 0.36
C ASN A 407 -12.49 -21.10 0.39
N TYR A 408 -13.48 -20.22 0.56
CA TYR A 408 -14.90 -20.62 0.54
C TYR A 408 -15.31 -21.30 -0.78
N PHE A 409 -14.79 -20.81 -1.90
CA PHE A 409 -15.00 -21.29 -3.26
C PHE A 409 -13.64 -21.47 -3.95
N PRO A 410 -12.96 -22.62 -3.81
CA PRO A 410 -11.61 -22.84 -4.34
C PRO A 410 -11.49 -22.58 -5.85
N TRP A 411 -12.52 -22.90 -6.64
CA TRP A 411 -12.56 -22.63 -8.08
C TRP A 411 -12.50 -21.14 -8.45
N LEU A 412 -13.01 -20.24 -7.60
CA LEU A 412 -13.25 -18.84 -7.95
C LEU A 412 -11.94 -18.08 -8.22
N SER A 413 -10.92 -18.29 -7.39
CA SER A 413 -9.66 -17.56 -7.47
C SER A 413 -8.95 -17.76 -8.81
N SER A 414 -8.87 -19.02 -9.26
CA SER A 414 -8.27 -19.37 -10.55
C SER A 414 -8.98 -18.68 -11.73
N LEU A 415 -10.30 -18.55 -11.68
CA LEU A 415 -11.09 -17.94 -12.76
C LEU A 415 -11.11 -16.41 -12.68
N ALA A 416 -11.24 -15.84 -11.49
CA ALA A 416 -11.32 -14.40 -11.29
C ALA A 416 -10.01 -13.71 -11.71
N ILE A 417 -8.86 -14.20 -11.21
CA ILE A 417 -7.53 -13.65 -11.51
C ILE A 417 -7.23 -13.79 -13.01
N SER A 418 -7.42 -14.98 -13.56
CA SER A 418 -7.19 -15.23 -14.99
C SER A 418 -8.09 -14.41 -15.90
N LEU A 419 -9.36 -14.17 -15.52
CA LEU A 419 -10.26 -13.36 -16.33
C LEU A 419 -9.86 -11.88 -16.29
N GLN A 420 -9.39 -11.39 -15.14
CA GLN A 420 -8.82 -10.06 -15.06
C GLN A 420 -7.60 -9.96 -15.98
N ALA A 421 -6.58 -10.80 -15.79
CA ALA A 421 -5.35 -10.78 -16.57
C ALA A 421 -5.65 -10.92 -18.07
N GLY A 422 -6.29 -12.03 -18.47
CA GLY A 422 -6.55 -12.34 -19.86
C GLY A 422 -7.45 -11.36 -20.61
N PHE A 423 -8.39 -10.69 -19.94
CA PHE A 423 -9.22 -9.66 -20.59
C PHE A 423 -8.56 -8.28 -20.55
N TRP A 424 -8.05 -7.86 -19.38
CA TRP A 424 -7.52 -6.53 -19.17
C TRP A 424 -6.17 -6.31 -19.82
N GLU A 425 -5.26 -7.26 -19.69
CA GLU A 425 -3.92 -7.10 -20.25
C GLU A 425 -3.96 -7.10 -21.77
N GLU A 426 -4.84 -7.91 -22.38
CA GLU A 426 -5.01 -7.90 -23.83
C GLU A 426 -5.63 -6.58 -24.32
N CYS A 427 -6.52 -5.98 -23.54
CA CYS A 427 -7.02 -4.63 -23.82
C CYS A 427 -5.91 -3.57 -23.68
N LEU A 428 -5.16 -3.59 -22.57
CA LEU A 428 -4.21 -2.55 -22.20
C LEU A 428 -2.91 -2.62 -23.00
N PHE A 429 -2.33 -3.82 -23.13
CA PHE A 429 -1.02 -4.01 -23.76
C PHE A 429 -1.10 -4.37 -25.25
N ARG A 430 -2.23 -4.88 -25.78
CA ARG A 430 -2.36 -5.12 -27.23
C ARG A 430 -3.22 -4.07 -27.90
N ALA A 431 -4.49 -4.00 -27.54
CA ALA A 431 -5.43 -3.18 -28.29
C ALA A 431 -5.09 -1.69 -28.24
N ILE A 432 -4.83 -1.14 -27.06
CA ILE A 432 -4.55 0.29 -26.91
C ILE A 432 -3.30 0.74 -27.69
N PRO A 433 -2.10 0.17 -27.47
CA PRO A 433 -0.90 0.66 -28.17
C PRO A 433 -0.96 0.39 -29.68
N ILE A 434 -1.37 -0.80 -30.11
CA ILE A 434 -1.35 -1.17 -31.52
C ILE A 434 -2.42 -0.41 -32.31
N ALA A 435 -3.64 -0.24 -31.78
CA ALA A 435 -4.66 0.58 -32.43
C ALA A 435 -4.27 2.06 -32.47
N SER A 436 -3.67 2.59 -31.39
CA SER A 436 -3.18 3.97 -31.36
C SER A 436 -2.11 4.18 -32.42
N ALA A 437 -1.14 3.28 -32.51
CA ALA A 437 -0.08 3.33 -33.53
C ALA A 437 -0.65 3.23 -34.95
N ALA A 438 -1.64 2.36 -35.18
CA ALA A 438 -2.33 2.25 -36.46
C ALA A 438 -3.04 3.56 -36.87
N LEU A 439 -3.68 4.26 -35.93
CA LEU A 439 -4.34 5.55 -36.15
C LEU A 439 -3.34 6.69 -36.37
N LEU A 440 -2.24 6.71 -35.61
CA LEU A 440 -1.15 7.68 -35.78
C LEU A 440 -0.50 7.51 -37.15
N GLY A 441 -0.19 6.29 -37.56
CA GLY A 441 0.37 6.01 -38.89
C GLY A 441 -0.61 6.25 -40.05
N GLN A 442 -1.93 6.22 -39.81
CA GLN A 442 -2.91 6.71 -40.79
C GLN A 442 -2.86 8.23 -40.94
N ARG A 443 -2.57 8.96 -39.86
CA ARG A 443 -2.50 10.42 -39.85
C ARG A 443 -1.18 10.96 -40.39
N PHE A 444 -0.06 10.34 -40.00
CA PHE A 444 1.30 10.82 -40.28
C PHE A 444 2.03 10.02 -41.36
N GLY A 445 1.41 8.95 -41.89
CA GLY A 445 2.03 8.06 -42.87
C GLY A 445 2.79 6.89 -42.23
N GLY A 446 3.17 5.90 -43.04
CA GLY A 446 4.00 4.78 -42.58
C GLY A 446 3.30 3.80 -41.62
N LYS A 447 1.97 3.60 -41.73
CA LYS A 447 1.15 2.73 -40.84
C LYS A 447 1.81 1.40 -40.45
N LYS A 448 2.47 0.71 -41.38
CA LYS A 448 3.14 -0.57 -41.12
C LYS A 448 4.28 -0.44 -40.09
N TRP A 449 5.10 0.61 -40.21
CA TRP A 449 6.22 0.86 -39.30
C TRP A 449 5.77 1.26 -37.90
N TRP A 450 4.70 2.06 -37.80
CA TRP A 450 4.07 2.36 -36.52
C TRP A 450 3.56 1.10 -35.80
N ILE A 451 2.87 0.22 -36.52
CA ILE A 451 2.39 -1.05 -35.97
C ILE A 451 3.56 -1.95 -35.56
N LEU A 452 4.61 -2.04 -36.38
CA LEU A 452 5.79 -2.85 -36.06
C LEU A 452 6.51 -2.33 -34.81
N GLY A 453 6.72 -1.02 -34.70
CA GLY A 453 7.31 -0.40 -33.51
C GLY A 453 6.45 -0.64 -32.27
N ALA A 454 5.13 -0.51 -32.38
CA ALA A 454 4.20 -0.78 -31.29
C ALA A 454 4.21 -2.26 -30.86
N LEU A 455 4.33 -3.21 -31.78
CA LEU A 455 4.43 -4.64 -31.47
C LEU A 455 5.67 -4.97 -30.63
N VAL A 456 6.82 -4.36 -30.95
CA VAL A 456 8.07 -4.55 -30.19
C VAL A 456 7.96 -3.86 -28.83
N LEU A 457 7.54 -2.59 -28.83
CA LEU A 457 7.47 -1.80 -27.60
C LEU A 457 6.50 -2.41 -26.58
N GLN A 458 5.33 -2.87 -27.01
CA GLN A 458 4.39 -3.52 -26.09
C GLN A 458 4.89 -4.85 -25.55
N ALA A 459 5.68 -5.60 -26.32
CA ALA A 459 6.26 -6.85 -25.83
C ALA A 459 7.29 -6.58 -24.73
N LEU A 460 8.14 -5.55 -24.91
CA LEU A 460 9.11 -5.13 -23.90
C LEU A 460 8.43 -4.60 -22.63
N ILE A 461 7.38 -3.79 -22.78
CA ILE A 461 6.64 -3.25 -21.64
C ILE A 461 5.87 -4.35 -20.90
N PHE A 462 5.24 -5.28 -21.63
CA PHE A 462 4.52 -6.39 -21.02
C PHE A 462 5.46 -7.34 -20.27
N GLY A 463 6.54 -7.80 -20.91
CA GLY A 463 7.51 -8.68 -20.26
C GLY A 463 8.25 -7.99 -19.12
N GLY A 464 8.57 -6.70 -19.29
CA GLY A 464 9.21 -5.90 -18.26
C GLY A 464 8.32 -5.75 -17.02
N GLY A 465 7.01 -5.57 -17.20
CA GLY A 465 6.05 -5.47 -16.10
C GLY A 465 5.98 -6.71 -15.18
N HIS A 466 6.50 -7.85 -15.65
CA HIS A 466 6.58 -9.11 -14.89
C HIS A 466 8.02 -9.44 -14.45
N ALA A 467 8.97 -8.52 -14.63
CA ALA A 467 10.35 -8.73 -14.21
C ALA A 467 10.51 -8.80 -12.68
N ASN A 468 9.51 -8.34 -11.92
CA ASN A 468 9.47 -8.39 -10.46
C ASN A 468 9.19 -9.79 -9.88
N TYR A 469 8.94 -10.83 -10.66
CA TYR A 469 8.98 -12.19 -10.11
C TYR A 469 10.43 -12.60 -9.80
N PRO A 470 10.70 -13.38 -8.73
CA PRO A 470 12.04 -13.89 -8.46
C PRO A 470 12.54 -14.77 -9.61
N ALA A 471 13.61 -14.33 -10.27
CA ALA A 471 14.31 -15.07 -11.31
C ALA A 471 15.69 -14.44 -11.53
N GLN A 472 16.68 -15.25 -11.91
CA GLN A 472 18.00 -14.78 -12.34
C GLN A 472 18.37 -15.32 -13.73
N PRO A 473 18.91 -14.48 -14.63
CA PRO A 473 19.22 -13.04 -14.45
C PRO A 473 17.95 -12.17 -14.33
N ALA A 474 18.10 -10.93 -13.86
CA ALA A 474 16.96 -10.04 -13.56
C ALA A 474 15.98 -9.80 -14.73
N TYR A 475 16.44 -9.97 -15.98
CA TYR A 475 15.63 -9.81 -17.19
C TYR A 475 14.99 -11.12 -17.70
N ALA A 476 15.08 -12.24 -16.96
CA ALA A 476 14.61 -13.55 -17.41
C ALA A 476 13.13 -13.53 -17.86
N ARG A 477 12.24 -12.99 -17.01
CA ARG A 477 10.79 -12.88 -17.31
C ARG A 477 10.50 -11.95 -18.50
N LEU A 478 11.31 -10.90 -18.68
CA LEU A 478 11.22 -10.03 -19.86
C LEU A 478 11.49 -10.84 -21.13
N VAL A 479 12.57 -11.63 -21.17
CA VAL A 479 12.93 -12.43 -22.35
C VAL A 479 11.90 -13.52 -22.63
N GLU A 480 11.43 -14.19 -21.57
CA GLU A 480 10.38 -15.20 -21.64
C GLU A 480 9.12 -14.69 -22.36
N LEU A 481 8.65 -13.51 -21.95
CA LEU A 481 7.36 -12.99 -22.41
C LEU A 481 7.42 -12.24 -23.74
N ILE A 482 8.60 -11.97 -24.32
CA ILE A 482 8.71 -11.28 -25.61
C ILE A 482 7.96 -12.02 -26.72
N LEU A 483 8.23 -13.32 -26.90
CA LEU A 483 7.63 -14.11 -27.98
C LEU A 483 6.11 -14.33 -27.77
N PRO A 484 5.64 -14.72 -26.57
CA PRO A 484 4.21 -14.73 -26.23
C PRO A 484 3.52 -13.38 -26.51
N ALA A 485 4.10 -12.26 -26.07
CA ALA A 485 3.52 -10.93 -26.27
C ALA A 485 3.45 -10.52 -27.75
N ILE A 486 4.45 -10.86 -28.56
CA ILE A 486 4.40 -10.69 -30.01
C ILE A 486 3.28 -11.57 -30.59
N GLY A 487 3.18 -12.82 -30.16
CA GLY A 487 2.13 -13.76 -30.54
C GLY A 487 0.73 -13.19 -30.29
N PHE A 488 0.46 -12.71 -29.08
CA PHE A 488 -0.78 -12.02 -28.73
C PHE A 488 -1.04 -10.77 -29.60
N GLY A 489 -0.01 -9.94 -29.82
CA GLY A 489 -0.12 -8.77 -30.69
C GLY A 489 -0.46 -9.11 -32.15
N VAL A 490 0.11 -10.18 -32.70
CA VAL A 490 -0.19 -10.69 -34.05
C VAL A 490 -1.62 -11.26 -34.10
N LEU A 491 -2.05 -12.02 -33.09
CA LEU A 491 -3.43 -12.51 -33.00
C LEU A 491 -4.43 -11.36 -32.99
N TYR A 492 -4.17 -10.31 -32.20
CA TYR A 492 -4.97 -9.10 -32.17
C TYR A 492 -5.04 -8.42 -33.54
N LEU A 493 -3.91 -8.22 -34.21
CA LEU A 493 -3.86 -7.56 -35.52
C LEU A 493 -4.68 -8.29 -36.59
N VAL A 494 -4.60 -9.62 -36.61
CA VAL A 494 -5.24 -10.44 -37.65
C VAL A 494 -6.71 -10.72 -37.33
N PHE A 495 -7.03 -11.01 -36.07
CA PHE A 495 -8.32 -11.58 -35.68
C PHE A 495 -9.14 -10.70 -34.72
N GLY A 496 -8.55 -9.65 -34.15
CA GLY A 496 -9.14 -8.88 -33.05
C GLY A 496 -8.87 -9.53 -31.69
N LEU A 497 -9.48 -9.01 -30.63
CA LEU A 497 -9.19 -9.38 -29.24
C LEU A 497 -9.63 -10.80 -28.83
N LEU A 498 -10.71 -11.32 -29.41
CA LEU A 498 -11.33 -12.58 -28.93
C LEU A 498 -10.37 -13.78 -28.78
N PRO A 499 -9.57 -14.17 -29.80
CA PRO A 499 -8.67 -15.32 -29.65
C PRO A 499 -7.53 -15.07 -28.64
N ALA A 500 -7.04 -13.83 -28.52
CA ALA A 500 -6.00 -13.47 -27.56
C ALA A 500 -6.54 -13.54 -26.12
N ILE A 501 -7.74 -12.99 -25.88
CA ILE A 501 -8.41 -13.06 -24.57
C ILE A 501 -8.69 -14.51 -24.18
N VAL A 502 -9.23 -15.33 -25.10
CA VAL A 502 -9.53 -16.75 -24.80
C VAL A 502 -8.25 -17.53 -24.51
N LEU A 503 -7.19 -17.31 -25.28
CA LEU A 503 -5.88 -17.93 -25.06
C LEU A 503 -5.32 -17.54 -23.69
N HIS A 504 -5.19 -16.25 -23.42
CA HIS A 504 -4.58 -15.74 -22.19
C HIS A 504 -5.38 -16.19 -20.96
N PHE A 505 -6.71 -16.01 -20.97
CA PHE A 505 -7.57 -16.50 -19.90
C PHE A 505 -7.43 -18.01 -19.65
N ALA A 506 -7.48 -18.84 -20.70
CA ALA A 506 -7.39 -20.29 -20.52
C ALA A 506 -5.97 -20.75 -20.11
N TYR A 507 -4.94 -20.04 -20.56
CA TYR A 507 -3.55 -20.28 -20.18
C TYR A 507 -3.33 -20.02 -18.68
N ASP A 508 -3.83 -18.89 -18.18
CA ASP A 508 -3.72 -18.55 -16.77
C ASP A 508 -4.56 -19.49 -15.90
N VAL A 509 -5.78 -19.83 -16.33
CA VAL A 509 -6.61 -20.78 -15.57
C VAL A 509 -5.90 -22.12 -15.43
N MET A 510 -5.23 -22.60 -16.49
CA MET A 510 -4.45 -23.84 -16.43
C MET A 510 -3.40 -23.77 -15.31
N TRP A 511 -2.66 -22.67 -15.19
CA TRP A 511 -1.63 -22.49 -14.15
C TRP A 511 -2.22 -22.32 -12.75
N PHE A 512 -3.17 -21.41 -12.57
CA PHE A 512 -3.76 -21.13 -11.25
C PHE A 512 -4.65 -22.27 -10.73
N ALA A 513 -5.11 -23.17 -11.60
CA ALA A 513 -5.88 -24.34 -11.19
C ALA A 513 -5.03 -25.57 -10.90
N ILE A 514 -3.71 -25.58 -11.15
CA ILE A 514 -2.84 -26.75 -10.88
C ILE A 514 -3.08 -27.31 -9.47
N PRO A 515 -3.12 -26.49 -8.39
CA PRO A 515 -3.36 -27.01 -7.04
C PRO A 515 -4.68 -27.77 -6.91
N LEU A 516 -5.77 -27.31 -7.55
CA LEU A 516 -7.07 -28.00 -7.53
C LEU A 516 -7.03 -29.36 -8.23
N PHE A 517 -6.23 -29.47 -9.29
CA PHE A 517 -6.06 -30.71 -10.05
C PHE A 517 -5.03 -31.65 -9.42
N ALA A 518 -4.07 -31.13 -8.67
CA ALA A 518 -3.09 -31.90 -7.91
C ALA A 518 -3.65 -32.42 -6.56
N ALA A 519 -4.61 -31.72 -5.95
CA ALA A 519 -5.20 -32.08 -4.66
C ALA A 519 -5.87 -33.47 -4.64
N ALA A 520 -5.87 -34.15 -3.50
CA ALA A 520 -6.56 -35.43 -3.31
C ALA A 520 -7.61 -35.36 -2.19
N THR A 521 -8.45 -34.31 -2.19
CA THR A 521 -9.43 -34.01 -1.12
C THR A 521 -10.86 -34.40 -1.52
N PRO A 522 -11.72 -34.88 -0.59
CA PRO A 522 -13.13 -35.12 -0.87
C PRO A 522 -13.85 -33.88 -1.43
N GLY A 523 -14.77 -34.08 -2.39
CA GLY A 523 -15.59 -32.99 -2.96
C GLY A 523 -14.91 -32.15 -4.07
N ILE A 524 -13.58 -32.23 -4.23
CA ILE A 524 -12.79 -31.43 -5.19
C ILE A 524 -13.25 -31.55 -6.66
N TRP A 525 -13.98 -32.62 -7.00
CA TRP A 525 -14.53 -32.84 -8.34
C TRP A 525 -15.48 -31.73 -8.78
N LEU A 526 -16.22 -31.12 -7.84
CA LEU A 526 -17.09 -29.99 -8.16
C LEU A 526 -16.26 -28.78 -8.58
N ASP A 527 -15.20 -28.44 -7.84
CA ASP A 527 -14.30 -27.33 -8.18
C ASP A 527 -13.64 -27.55 -9.54
N ARG A 528 -13.09 -28.75 -9.79
CA ARG A 528 -12.51 -29.13 -11.08
C ARG A 528 -13.51 -29.01 -12.23
N ALA A 529 -14.73 -29.50 -12.02
CA ALA A 529 -15.79 -29.42 -13.00
C ALA A 529 -16.18 -27.96 -13.28
N LEU A 530 -16.31 -27.12 -12.24
CA LEU A 530 -16.63 -25.70 -12.38
C LEU A 530 -15.52 -24.96 -13.12
N VAL A 531 -14.24 -25.20 -12.78
CA VAL A 531 -13.10 -24.64 -13.52
C VAL A 531 -13.18 -25.00 -15.00
N ILE A 532 -13.37 -26.27 -15.35
CA ILE A 532 -13.45 -26.71 -16.76
C ILE A 532 -14.67 -26.08 -17.46
N VAL A 533 -15.85 -26.18 -16.86
CA VAL A 533 -17.11 -25.71 -17.46
C VAL A 533 -17.08 -24.20 -17.68
N LEU A 534 -16.60 -23.44 -16.70
CA LEU A 534 -16.53 -21.97 -16.77
C LEU A 534 -15.42 -21.51 -17.72
N THR A 535 -14.28 -22.21 -17.77
CA THR A 535 -13.21 -21.93 -18.75
C THR A 535 -13.72 -22.09 -20.19
N LEU A 536 -14.61 -23.05 -20.43
CA LEU A 536 -15.20 -23.36 -21.73
C LEU A 536 -16.43 -22.51 -22.10
N VAL A 537 -16.85 -21.55 -21.27
CA VAL A 537 -18.00 -20.65 -21.54
C VAL A 537 -17.97 -20.02 -22.94
N PRO A 538 -16.85 -19.44 -23.42
CA PRO A 538 -16.76 -18.95 -24.79
C PRO A 538 -17.15 -19.99 -25.86
N LEU A 539 -16.76 -21.25 -25.69
CA LEU A 539 -17.11 -22.35 -26.59
C LEU A 539 -18.59 -22.73 -26.46
N TRP A 540 -19.10 -22.83 -25.22
CA TRP A 540 -20.51 -23.13 -24.98
C TRP A 540 -21.45 -22.13 -25.62
N ILE A 541 -21.11 -20.83 -25.58
CA ILE A 541 -21.88 -19.78 -26.26
C ILE A 541 -21.93 -20.04 -27.77
N VAL A 542 -20.79 -20.36 -28.40
CA VAL A 542 -20.73 -20.66 -29.84
C VAL A 542 -21.57 -21.88 -30.19
N LEU A 543 -21.41 -22.98 -29.45
CA LEU A 543 -22.12 -24.24 -29.68
C LEU A 543 -23.64 -24.10 -29.46
N ALA A 544 -24.07 -23.46 -28.38
CA ALA A 544 -25.49 -23.24 -28.09
C ALA A 544 -26.15 -22.38 -29.18
N ARG A 545 -25.45 -21.36 -29.68
CA ARG A 545 -25.95 -20.50 -30.77
C ARG A 545 -25.97 -21.22 -32.10
N ARG A 546 -24.97 -22.06 -32.37
CA ARG A 546 -24.95 -22.94 -33.55
C ARG A 546 -26.08 -23.96 -33.52
N ALA A 547 -26.37 -24.57 -32.37
CA ALA A 547 -27.46 -25.52 -32.21
C ALA A 547 -28.81 -24.85 -32.46
N ARG A 548 -29.06 -23.68 -31.85
CA ARG A 548 -30.29 -22.90 -32.07
C ARG A 548 -30.46 -22.44 -33.52
N ALA A 549 -29.38 -22.11 -34.22
CA ALA A 549 -29.43 -21.66 -35.62
C ALA A 549 -29.58 -22.80 -36.64
N GLY A 550 -29.38 -24.07 -36.24
CA GLY A 550 -29.49 -25.24 -37.12
C GLY A 550 -28.36 -25.41 -38.15
N THR A 551 -27.74 -24.31 -38.61
CA THR A 551 -26.58 -24.30 -39.54
C THR A 551 -25.48 -23.32 -39.10
N TRP A 552 -24.27 -23.46 -39.66
CA TRP A 552 -23.18 -22.50 -39.40
C TRP A 552 -23.41 -21.24 -40.23
N GLY A 553 -23.45 -20.07 -39.58
CA GLY A 553 -23.59 -18.79 -40.26
C GLY A 553 -22.27 -18.23 -40.82
N ALA A 554 -22.39 -17.11 -41.54
CA ALA A 554 -21.26 -16.27 -41.92
C ALA A 554 -21.46 -14.86 -41.36
N ALA A 555 -20.40 -14.28 -40.78
CA ALA A 555 -20.45 -12.91 -40.27
C ALA A 555 -20.65 -11.92 -41.43
N SER A 556 -21.67 -11.08 -41.32
CA SER A 556 -22.05 -10.09 -42.33
C SER A 556 -21.18 -8.83 -42.24
N ALA A 557 -21.32 -7.92 -43.21
CA ALA A 557 -20.69 -6.61 -43.14
C ALA A 557 -21.17 -5.80 -41.93
N THR A 558 -22.43 -5.99 -41.51
CA THR A 558 -23.02 -5.26 -40.37
C THR A 558 -22.37 -5.63 -39.03
N ASP A 559 -21.77 -6.81 -38.94
CA ASP A 559 -21.13 -7.33 -37.73
C ASP A 559 -19.69 -6.83 -37.54
N ARG A 560 -19.16 -6.12 -38.54
CA ARG A 560 -17.80 -5.53 -38.53
C ARG A 560 -17.81 -4.12 -37.99
N ASN A 561 -16.66 -3.65 -37.55
CA ASN A 561 -16.47 -2.31 -36.99
C ASN A 561 -16.92 -1.19 -37.95
N LEU A 562 -16.69 -1.36 -39.25
CA LEU A 562 -17.06 -0.39 -40.29
C LEU A 562 -18.56 -0.07 -40.37
N ALA A 563 -19.43 -0.98 -39.91
CA ALA A 563 -20.87 -0.81 -39.98
C ALA A 563 -21.43 0.03 -38.83
N TRP A 564 -20.63 0.28 -37.78
CA TRP A 564 -21.02 1.19 -36.73
C TRP A 564 -20.56 2.60 -37.07
N GLN A 565 -21.50 3.55 -37.00
CA GLN A 565 -21.24 4.97 -37.17
C GLN A 565 -21.63 5.72 -35.90
N PRO A 566 -20.89 6.78 -35.53
CA PRO A 566 -21.24 7.58 -34.37
C PRO A 566 -22.66 8.15 -34.54
N PRO A 567 -23.49 8.14 -33.48
CA PRO A 567 -24.83 8.71 -33.55
C PRO A 567 -24.78 10.18 -33.99
N PRO A 568 -25.73 10.65 -34.80
CA PRO A 568 -25.78 12.03 -35.25
C PRO A 568 -25.80 12.99 -34.06
N ALA A 569 -25.29 14.19 -34.31
CA ALA A 569 -25.30 15.23 -33.31
C ALA A 569 -26.73 15.65 -32.97
N VAL A 570 -27.32 15.11 -31.90
CA VAL A 570 -28.51 15.73 -31.30
C VAL A 570 -28.09 17.12 -30.84
N GLU A 571 -28.65 18.17 -31.45
CA GLU A 571 -28.56 19.54 -30.97
C GLU A 571 -29.15 19.55 -29.56
N THR A 572 -28.29 19.60 -28.55
CA THR A 572 -28.73 19.89 -27.19
C THR A 572 -29.30 21.30 -27.20
N ALA A 573 -30.62 21.41 -27.08
CA ALA A 573 -31.32 22.67 -26.85
C ALA A 573 -30.55 23.48 -25.78
N ARG A 574 -30.25 24.73 -26.12
CA ARG A 574 -29.60 25.69 -25.23
C ARG A 574 -30.35 25.67 -23.90
N ALA A 575 -29.68 25.22 -22.83
CA ALA A 575 -30.29 25.23 -21.50
C ALA A 575 -30.78 26.65 -21.20
N ALA A 576 -32.04 26.76 -20.76
CA ALA A 576 -32.67 28.03 -20.43
C ALA A 576 -31.78 28.85 -19.50
N ALA A 577 -31.73 30.16 -19.73
CA ALA A 577 -30.96 31.10 -18.93
C ALA A 577 -31.30 30.89 -17.44
N VAL A 578 -30.29 30.49 -16.66
CA VAL A 578 -30.39 30.44 -15.21
C VAL A 578 -30.66 31.87 -14.73
N PRO A 579 -31.65 32.09 -13.85
CA PRO A 579 -31.96 33.42 -13.35
C PRO A 579 -30.71 34.05 -12.72
N VAL A 580 -30.52 35.32 -13.02
CA VAL A 580 -29.43 36.15 -12.48
C VAL A 580 -29.56 36.16 -10.95
N ALA A 581 -28.50 35.77 -10.25
CA ALA A 581 -28.48 35.78 -8.79
C ALA A 581 -28.73 37.20 -8.26
N THR A 582 -29.56 37.33 -7.23
CA THR A 582 -29.77 38.61 -6.54
C THR A 582 -28.57 38.91 -5.65
N GLY A 583 -28.09 40.16 -5.69
CA GLY A 583 -26.96 40.61 -4.88
C GLY A 583 -27.20 40.44 -3.37
N LEU A 584 -26.12 40.40 -2.58
CA LEU A 584 -26.19 40.30 -1.13
C LEU A 584 -26.83 41.57 -0.53
N GLY A 585 -27.90 41.40 0.26
CA GLY A 585 -28.56 42.51 0.96
C GLY A 585 -27.68 43.13 2.06
N GLY A 586 -27.82 44.44 2.30
CA GLY A 586 -26.97 45.21 3.23
C GLY A 586 -26.94 44.63 4.65
N ARG A 587 -28.09 44.21 5.20
CA ARG A 587 -28.17 43.60 6.55
C ARG A 587 -27.33 42.34 6.69
N LEU A 588 -27.32 41.48 5.66
CA LEU A 588 -26.52 40.25 5.68
C LEU A 588 -25.02 40.55 5.60
N ARG A 589 -24.63 41.57 4.83
CA ARG A 589 -23.23 42.02 4.77
C ARG A 589 -22.74 42.50 6.13
N THR A 590 -23.53 43.30 6.83
CA THR A 590 -23.22 43.74 8.20
C THR A 590 -23.16 42.55 9.17
N ALA A 591 -24.13 41.64 9.12
CA ALA A 591 -24.16 40.46 9.99
C ALA A 591 -22.94 39.55 9.79
N LEU A 592 -22.50 39.31 8.54
CA LEU A 592 -21.30 38.51 8.25
C LEU A 592 -20.01 39.23 8.64
N GLY A 593 -19.96 40.57 8.52
CA GLY A 593 -18.84 41.37 9.03
C GLY A 593 -18.71 41.28 10.55
N VAL A 594 -19.84 41.40 11.27
CA VAL A 594 -19.90 41.23 12.74
C VAL A 594 -19.54 39.79 13.12
N ALA A 595 -20.10 38.79 12.45
CA ALA A 595 -19.78 37.38 12.70
C ALA A 595 -18.29 37.09 12.45
N GLY A 596 -17.68 37.71 11.44
CA GLY A 596 -16.24 37.62 11.20
C GLY A 596 -15.41 38.25 12.31
N ALA A 597 -15.79 39.43 12.80
CA ALA A 597 -15.11 40.08 13.93
C ALA A 597 -15.24 39.24 15.22
N VAL A 598 -16.42 38.69 15.49
CA VAL A 598 -16.66 37.75 16.60
C VAL A 598 -15.84 36.47 16.39
N GLY A 599 -15.75 35.97 15.15
CA GLY A 599 -14.96 34.79 14.81
C GLY A 599 -13.47 34.97 15.07
N ILE A 600 -12.91 36.13 14.71
CA ILE A 600 -11.52 36.49 15.04
C ILE A 600 -11.32 36.57 16.55
N ALA A 601 -12.23 37.24 17.27
CA ALA A 601 -12.15 37.36 18.72
C ALA A 601 -12.23 35.99 19.42
N ALA A 602 -13.14 35.12 18.95
CA ALA A 602 -13.27 33.74 19.42
C ALA A 602 -12.02 32.92 19.10
N TRP A 603 -11.44 33.06 17.91
CA TRP A 603 -10.21 32.36 17.54
C TRP A 603 -9.03 32.78 18.44
N PHE A 604 -8.81 34.08 18.66
CA PHE A 604 -7.77 34.55 19.60
C PHE A 604 -8.01 34.12 21.06
N GLY A 605 -9.28 34.04 21.48
CA GLY A 605 -9.63 33.70 22.86
C GLY A 605 -9.72 32.20 23.16
N LEU A 606 -9.95 31.36 22.14
CA LEU A 606 -10.25 29.92 22.33
C LEU A 606 -9.25 28.99 21.67
N ALA A 607 -8.53 29.40 20.63
CA ALA A 607 -7.51 28.55 20.00
C ALA A 607 -6.31 28.37 20.94
N ASP A 608 -5.68 27.20 20.86
CA ASP A 608 -4.45 26.94 21.62
C ASP A 608 -3.23 27.43 20.84
N PHE A 609 -2.41 28.25 21.49
CA PHE A 609 -1.18 28.83 20.93
C PHE A 609 0.08 28.36 21.68
N ARG A 610 -0.08 27.42 22.62
CA ARG A 610 1.04 26.86 23.38
C ARG A 610 1.39 25.49 22.81
N SER A 611 2.67 25.29 22.58
CA SER A 611 3.24 23.97 22.29
C SER A 611 3.53 23.29 23.62
N ASP A 612 3.26 21.98 23.70
CA ASP A 612 3.64 21.15 24.84
C ASP A 612 5.08 20.61 24.69
N VAL A 613 5.73 20.85 23.55
CA VAL A 613 7.12 20.46 23.24
C VAL A 613 8.00 21.66 22.86
N PRO A 614 9.34 21.57 23.07
CA PRO A 614 10.27 22.62 22.67
C PRO A 614 10.35 22.78 21.14
N ALA A 615 10.80 23.96 20.70
CA ALA A 615 11.15 24.18 19.31
C ALA A 615 12.49 23.53 18.97
N LEU A 616 12.61 22.99 17.77
CA LEU A 616 13.84 22.46 17.20
C LEU A 616 14.70 23.64 16.71
N ALA A 617 15.58 24.14 17.59
CA ALA A 617 16.44 25.29 17.30
C ALA A 617 17.51 25.03 16.22
N PRO A 618 18.23 23.88 16.18
CA PRO A 618 19.22 23.63 15.14
C PRO A 618 18.53 23.44 13.78
N ASP A 619 19.10 24.09 12.75
CA ASP A 619 18.79 23.76 11.36
C ASP A 619 19.60 22.55 10.90
N ARG A 620 19.35 22.06 9.67
CA ARG A 620 20.03 20.86 9.16
C ARG A 620 21.56 20.98 9.22
N PRO A 621 22.20 22.08 8.73
CA PRO A 621 23.65 22.23 8.85
C PRO A 621 24.15 22.12 10.29
N ALA A 622 23.49 22.76 11.26
CA ALA A 622 23.87 22.67 12.66
C ALA A 622 23.75 21.24 13.22
N ALA A 623 22.69 20.51 12.85
CA ALA A 623 22.52 19.12 13.24
C ALA A 623 23.60 18.20 12.62
N LEU A 624 23.96 18.43 11.34
CA LEU A 624 25.06 17.72 10.68
C LEU A 624 26.41 18.03 11.34
N ASP A 625 26.66 19.28 11.72
CA ASP A 625 27.87 19.69 12.44
C ASP A 625 27.95 19.04 13.83
N ALA A 626 26.84 19.01 14.58
CA ALA A 626 26.76 18.33 15.87
C ALA A 626 27.04 16.83 15.72
N ALA A 627 26.41 16.17 14.75
CA ALA A 627 26.61 14.75 14.48
C ALA A 627 28.05 14.43 14.04
N ARG A 628 28.65 15.25 13.17
CA ARG A 628 30.08 15.13 12.83
C ARG A 628 30.98 15.37 14.04
N GLY A 629 30.64 16.34 14.87
CA GLY A 629 31.33 16.61 16.13
C GLY A 629 31.36 15.38 17.03
N GLU A 630 30.25 14.65 17.11
CA GLU A 630 30.13 13.41 17.88
C GLU A 630 30.97 12.27 17.32
N LEU A 631 30.95 12.07 16.00
CA LEU A 631 31.83 11.06 15.37
C LEU A 631 33.30 11.40 15.63
N ASN A 632 33.69 12.66 15.48
CA ASN A 632 35.07 13.11 15.72
C ASN A 632 35.47 12.99 17.20
N SER A 633 34.58 13.27 18.15
CA SER A 633 34.85 13.15 19.59
C SER A 633 35.14 11.70 19.99
N ARG A 634 34.54 10.75 19.26
CA ARG A 634 34.75 9.30 19.37
C ARG A 634 35.92 8.78 18.54
N GLY A 635 36.61 9.64 17.79
CA GLY A 635 37.72 9.26 16.92
C GLY A 635 37.31 8.49 15.66
N ILE A 636 36.03 8.57 15.27
CA ILE A 636 35.47 7.87 14.11
C ILE A 636 35.74 8.71 12.85
N ALA A 637 36.54 8.16 11.94
CA ALA A 637 36.81 8.77 10.64
C ALA A 637 36.02 8.03 9.55
N LEU A 638 35.08 8.72 8.92
CA LEU A 638 34.25 8.13 7.87
C LEU A 638 35.09 7.92 6.58
N PRO A 639 35.04 6.72 5.97
CA PRO A 639 35.66 6.48 4.67
C PRO A 639 35.08 7.37 3.55
N GLU A 640 35.85 7.53 2.47
CA GLU A 640 35.36 8.19 1.26
C GLU A 640 34.13 7.45 0.69
N GLY A 641 33.10 8.19 0.25
CA GLY A 641 31.86 7.63 -0.31
C GLY A 641 30.67 7.56 0.66
N TRP A 642 30.89 7.74 1.97
CA TRP A 642 29.81 7.81 2.95
C TRP A 642 28.98 9.09 2.78
N ARG A 643 27.67 8.96 2.98
CA ARG A 643 26.69 10.06 2.84
C ARG A 643 26.12 10.44 4.20
N GLU A 644 26.01 11.74 4.42
CA GLU A 644 25.28 12.31 5.56
C GLU A 644 23.81 12.51 5.15
N LEU A 645 22.90 11.80 5.80
CA LEU A 645 21.48 11.81 5.51
C LEU A 645 20.71 12.27 6.75
N ALA A 646 19.97 13.36 6.65
CA ALA A 646 19.27 13.95 7.80
C ALA A 646 17.75 13.98 7.58
N SER A 647 17.02 13.52 8.59
CA SER A 647 15.55 13.59 8.70
C SER A 647 15.14 14.13 10.08
N VAL A 648 13.85 14.43 10.25
CA VAL A 648 13.32 14.95 11.52
C VAL A 648 12.30 13.97 12.08
N GLU A 649 12.44 13.66 13.36
CA GLU A 649 11.46 12.95 14.18
C GLU A 649 10.73 13.98 15.02
N GLY A 650 9.42 14.13 14.80
CA GLY A 650 8.68 15.29 15.32
C GLY A 650 7.18 15.06 15.41
N GLN A 651 6.78 13.83 15.76
CA GLN A 651 5.40 13.48 16.05
C GLN A 651 5.34 12.69 17.37
N PRO A 652 4.27 12.85 18.18
CA PRO A 652 4.11 12.09 19.40
C PRO A 652 3.96 10.59 19.10
N GLY A 653 4.63 9.77 19.89
CA GLY A 653 4.53 8.32 19.88
C GLY A 653 3.38 7.79 20.74
N LEU A 654 3.32 6.47 20.85
CA LEU A 654 2.36 5.78 21.72
C LEU A 654 2.66 6.11 23.20
N GLU A 655 3.94 6.21 23.53
CA GLU A 655 4.47 6.54 24.85
C GLU A 655 4.03 7.95 25.29
N ASP A 656 4.08 8.93 24.38
CA ASP A 656 3.62 10.29 24.63
C ASP A 656 2.13 10.32 24.97
N ARG A 657 1.32 9.59 24.18
CA ARG A 657 -0.13 9.51 24.37
C ARG A 657 -0.50 8.81 25.67
N PHE A 658 0.18 7.71 26.00
CA PHE A 658 0.00 6.98 27.25
C PHE A 658 0.29 7.87 28.47
N VAL A 659 1.47 8.48 28.52
CA VAL A 659 1.87 9.37 29.61
C VAL A 659 0.93 10.57 29.73
N TRP A 660 0.48 11.13 28.60
CA TRP A 660 -0.46 12.24 28.58
C TRP A 660 -1.83 11.88 29.17
N GLN A 661 -2.35 10.70 28.86
CA GLN A 661 -3.67 10.27 29.30
C GLN A 661 -3.68 9.78 30.75
N GLU A 662 -2.70 8.98 31.16
CA GLU A 662 -2.65 8.37 32.50
C GLU A 662 -1.94 9.27 33.53
N GLY A 663 -0.87 9.96 33.13
CA GLY A 663 -0.08 10.83 34.02
C GLY A 663 -0.45 12.32 33.97
N GLY A 664 -1.17 12.74 32.92
CA GLY A 664 -1.53 14.15 32.70
C GLY A 664 -0.34 15.05 32.31
N GLU A 665 -0.62 16.35 32.23
CA GLU A 665 0.31 17.37 31.70
C GLU A 665 1.59 17.52 32.55
N GLU A 666 1.51 17.28 33.87
CA GLU A 666 2.66 17.40 34.78
C GLU A 666 3.65 16.24 34.61
N ALA A 667 3.15 14.99 34.63
CA ALA A 667 3.98 13.82 34.39
C ALA A 667 4.63 13.85 32.99
N TYR A 668 3.85 14.22 31.97
CA TYR A 668 4.35 14.38 30.61
C TYR A 668 5.53 15.36 30.53
N ARG A 669 5.38 16.56 31.12
CA ARG A 669 6.48 17.54 31.15
C ARG A 669 7.70 17.07 31.95
N GLY A 670 7.50 16.27 32.99
CA GLY A 670 8.59 15.70 33.78
C GLY A 670 9.41 14.66 33.01
N LEU A 671 8.77 13.90 32.12
CA LEU A 671 9.41 12.82 31.35
C LEU A 671 9.93 13.27 29.98
N LEU A 672 9.44 14.39 29.44
CA LEU A 672 9.88 14.94 28.16
C LEU A 672 11.37 15.33 28.17
N GLY A 673 12.13 14.82 27.19
CA GLY A 673 13.58 15.02 27.08
C GLY A 673 14.41 14.11 28.00
N SER A 674 13.76 13.21 28.74
CA SER A 674 14.44 12.18 29.52
C SER A 674 14.02 10.79 29.07
N TYR A 675 12.78 10.39 29.34
CA TYR A 675 12.20 9.10 28.96
C TYR A 675 11.26 9.19 27.77
N LEU A 676 10.73 10.38 27.47
CA LEU A 676 10.00 10.67 26.24
C LEU A 676 10.90 11.49 25.30
N PRO A 677 10.98 11.13 24.02
CA PRO A 677 11.79 11.86 23.06
C PRO A 677 11.25 13.27 22.84
N THR A 678 12.15 14.23 22.62
CA THR A 678 11.76 15.55 22.11
C THR A 678 11.81 15.56 20.59
N PRO A 679 11.22 16.58 19.92
CA PRO A 679 11.46 16.77 18.50
C PRO A 679 12.96 16.87 18.22
N GLN A 680 13.47 16.02 17.34
CA GLN A 680 14.91 15.85 17.11
C GLN A 680 15.25 15.62 15.64
N TRP A 681 16.49 15.93 15.27
CA TRP A 681 17.08 15.51 14.00
C TRP A 681 17.66 14.11 14.13
N LEU A 682 17.36 13.23 13.18
CA LEU A 682 18.07 11.97 12.99
C LEU A 682 19.08 12.12 11.84
N VAL A 683 20.37 12.08 12.17
CA VAL A 683 21.47 12.14 11.19
C VAL A 683 22.06 10.74 11.03
N ARG A 684 21.87 10.16 9.85
CA ARG A 684 22.35 8.84 9.45
C ARG A 684 23.54 8.99 8.51
N PHE A 685 24.66 8.36 8.85
CA PHE A 685 25.84 8.21 8.00
C PHE A 685 25.83 6.80 7.42
N ALA A 686 25.85 6.67 6.09
CA ALA A 686 25.76 5.37 5.43
C ALA A 686 26.46 5.38 4.06
N SER A 687 26.97 4.22 3.63
CA SER A 687 27.51 4.01 2.27
C SER A 687 26.54 3.25 1.37
N PHE A 688 26.48 3.64 0.09
CA PHE A 688 25.76 2.92 -0.96
C PHE A 688 26.72 2.28 -1.98
N GLU A 689 28.02 2.39 -1.73
CA GLU A 689 29.11 1.96 -2.62
C GLU A 689 29.97 0.91 -1.92
N GLY A 690 30.61 0.03 -2.69
CA GLY A 690 31.41 -1.07 -2.18
C GLY A 690 30.64 -2.38 -2.01
N ASP A 691 31.17 -3.26 -1.17
CA ASP A 691 30.57 -4.58 -0.90
C ASP A 691 29.24 -4.44 -0.15
N VAL A 692 28.23 -5.18 -0.60
CA VAL A 692 26.86 -5.06 -0.09
C VAL A 692 26.70 -5.44 1.38
N VAL A 693 27.53 -6.35 1.87
CA VAL A 693 27.52 -6.78 3.28
C VAL A 693 28.10 -5.68 4.15
N GLU A 694 29.25 -5.12 3.76
CA GLU A 694 29.88 -4.01 4.50
C GLU A 694 29.02 -2.74 4.53
N ARG A 695 28.16 -2.52 3.52
CA ARG A 695 27.17 -1.42 3.53
C ARG A 695 26.12 -1.53 4.65
N ALA A 696 26.08 -2.62 5.41
CA ALA A 696 25.24 -2.70 6.61
C ALA A 696 25.76 -1.81 7.75
N GLU A 697 27.03 -1.40 7.70
CA GLU A 697 27.61 -0.47 8.68
C GLU A 697 26.97 0.92 8.52
N GLU A 698 26.41 1.44 9.60
CA GLU A 698 25.77 2.76 9.63
C GLU A 698 25.95 3.43 11.00
N TYR A 699 26.10 4.75 11.02
CA TYR A 699 26.07 5.54 12.26
C TYR A 699 24.82 6.40 12.28
N LEU A 700 24.07 6.38 13.37
CA LEU A 700 22.88 7.21 13.55
C LEU A 700 23.07 8.10 14.78
N VAL A 701 22.84 9.39 14.61
CA VAL A 701 22.99 10.39 15.66
C VAL A 701 21.70 11.19 15.78
N SER A 702 21.08 11.15 16.95
CA SER A 702 19.92 11.98 17.27
C SER A 702 20.38 13.28 17.91
N VAL A 703 19.98 14.41 17.32
CA VAL A 703 20.31 15.76 17.80
C VAL A 703 19.05 16.46 18.26
N GLY A 704 19.01 16.80 19.54
CA GLY A 704 17.87 17.38 20.23
C GLY A 704 17.58 18.85 19.87
N PRO A 705 16.56 19.44 20.49
CA PRO A 705 16.04 20.77 20.19
C PRO A 705 17.01 21.90 20.51
N ASP A 706 18.00 21.68 21.37
CA ASP A 706 19.04 22.64 21.73
C ASP A 706 20.36 22.44 20.94
N GLY A 707 20.41 21.43 20.08
CA GLY A 707 21.61 21.05 19.33
C GLY A 707 22.53 20.07 20.08
N ALA A 708 22.17 19.62 21.28
CA ALA A 708 22.88 18.55 21.97
C ALA A 708 22.61 17.20 21.29
N VAL A 709 23.59 16.30 21.37
CA VAL A 709 23.41 14.92 20.93
C VAL A 709 22.70 14.15 22.02
N GLU A 710 21.51 13.63 21.71
CA GLU A 710 20.67 12.87 22.65
C GLU A 710 20.91 11.36 22.55
N ARG A 711 21.28 10.86 21.36
CA ARG A 711 21.56 9.44 21.12
C ARG A 711 22.62 9.25 20.04
N PHE A 712 23.45 8.23 20.21
CA PHE A 712 24.41 7.75 19.21
C PHE A 712 24.24 6.24 19.11
N GLU A 713 23.96 5.77 17.90
CA GLU A 713 23.78 4.35 17.54
C GLU A 713 24.79 3.98 16.45
N HIS A 714 25.44 2.83 16.60
CA HIS A 714 26.36 2.25 15.61
C HIS A 714 25.87 0.87 15.16
N ARG A 715 25.38 0.76 13.93
CA ARG A 715 24.97 -0.51 13.34
C ARG A 715 26.17 -1.18 12.69
N LEU A 716 26.44 -2.43 13.06
CA LEU A 716 27.54 -3.24 12.53
C LEU A 716 27.00 -4.40 11.67
N PRO A 717 27.67 -4.75 10.56
CA PRO A 717 27.35 -5.97 9.81
C PRO A 717 27.47 -7.21 10.70
N GLU A 718 26.60 -8.21 10.51
CA GLU A 718 26.62 -9.48 11.27
C GLU A 718 27.99 -10.19 11.22
N SER A 719 28.72 -10.08 10.11
CA SER A 719 30.05 -10.70 9.92
C SER A 719 31.19 -9.99 10.63
N ARG A 720 31.00 -8.78 11.18
CA ARG A 720 32.08 -8.04 11.83
C ARG A 720 32.57 -8.78 13.08
N SER A 721 33.87 -9.05 13.17
CA SER A 721 34.47 -9.68 14.34
C SER A 721 34.32 -8.80 15.58
N GLY A 722 34.17 -9.43 16.74
CA GLY A 722 34.08 -8.75 18.04
C GLY A 722 34.36 -9.71 19.18
N ALA A 723 34.33 -9.23 20.42
CA ALA A 723 34.53 -10.12 21.56
C ALA A 723 33.35 -11.11 21.75
N LEU A 724 33.66 -12.27 22.31
CA LEU A 724 32.67 -13.25 22.78
C LEU A 724 32.50 -13.05 24.29
N LEU A 725 31.83 -11.96 24.69
CA LEU A 725 31.63 -11.65 26.10
C LEU A 725 30.63 -12.60 26.76
N GLU A 726 30.99 -13.09 27.94
CA GLU A 726 30.07 -13.77 28.86
C GLU A 726 29.06 -12.78 29.46
N ALA A 727 27.90 -13.29 29.89
CA ALA A 727 26.78 -12.47 30.37
C ALA A 727 27.17 -11.47 31.47
N ASP A 728 27.98 -11.88 32.45
CA ASP A 728 28.39 -11.01 33.56
C ASP A 728 29.30 -9.86 33.12
N ALA A 729 30.19 -10.11 32.15
CA ALA A 729 31.08 -9.08 31.60
C ALA A 729 30.27 -8.08 30.77
N ALA A 730 29.36 -8.58 29.92
CA ALA A 730 28.46 -7.73 29.13
C ALA A 730 27.51 -6.92 30.03
N ARG A 731 27.01 -7.49 31.12
CA ARG A 731 26.17 -6.81 32.12
C ARG A 731 26.93 -5.68 32.82
N GLN A 732 28.18 -5.90 33.21
CA GLN A 732 29.02 -4.86 33.80
C GLN A 732 29.23 -3.72 32.82
N LEU A 733 29.50 -4.04 31.55
CA LEU A 733 29.63 -3.05 30.48
C LEU A 733 28.32 -2.28 30.26
N ALA A 734 27.17 -2.94 30.30
CA ALA A 734 25.87 -2.30 30.19
C ALA A 734 25.58 -1.34 31.35
N ARG A 735 25.84 -1.76 32.60
CA ARG A 735 25.68 -0.90 33.79
C ARG A 735 26.64 0.28 33.76
N GLN A 736 27.88 0.08 33.32
CA GLN A 736 28.85 1.16 33.13
C GLN A 736 28.34 2.16 32.08
N ALA A 737 27.84 1.67 30.94
CA ALA A 737 27.29 2.51 29.88
C ALA A 737 26.07 3.32 30.34
N ALA A 738 25.17 2.73 31.14
CA ALA A 738 24.05 3.47 31.73
C ALA A 738 24.52 4.64 32.62
N GLY A 739 25.63 4.46 33.34
CA GLY A 739 26.25 5.52 34.12
C GLY A 739 26.96 6.58 33.27
N GLU A 740 27.83 6.15 32.36
CA GLU A 740 28.70 7.05 31.58
C GLU A 740 27.96 7.79 30.46
N ARG A 741 27.05 7.12 29.74
CA ARG A 741 26.35 7.69 28.58
C ARG A 741 25.03 8.36 28.94
N LEU A 742 24.32 7.81 29.94
CA LEU A 742 23.01 8.34 30.34
C LEU A 742 23.07 9.12 31.66
N GLY A 743 24.13 9.00 32.46
CA GLY A 743 24.23 9.69 33.75
C GLY A 743 23.34 9.09 34.84
N LEU A 744 23.02 7.80 34.76
CA LEU A 744 22.17 7.10 35.72
C LEU A 744 22.99 6.40 36.82
N ASP A 745 22.43 6.30 38.02
CA ASP A 745 23.01 5.46 39.08
C ASP A 745 22.65 4.00 38.83
N ALA A 746 23.55 3.26 38.20
CA ALA A 746 23.34 1.86 37.83
C ALA A 746 23.02 0.93 39.02
N ALA A 747 23.28 1.35 40.27
CA ALA A 747 22.93 0.57 41.46
C ALA A 747 21.44 0.67 41.82
N ARG A 748 20.72 1.66 41.28
CA ARG A 748 19.28 1.87 41.49
C ARG A 748 18.40 1.28 40.38
N LEU A 749 19.03 0.77 39.33
CA LEU A 749 18.36 0.18 38.18
C LEU A 749 18.14 -1.31 38.41
N ASP A 750 16.88 -1.73 38.26
CA ASP A 750 16.46 -3.12 38.34
C ASP A 750 16.57 -3.76 36.95
N GLU A 751 17.26 -4.90 36.83
CA GLU A 751 17.40 -5.59 35.54
C GLU A 751 16.07 -6.24 35.14
N VAL A 752 15.56 -5.86 33.97
CA VAL A 752 14.34 -6.40 33.36
C VAL A 752 14.70 -7.54 32.42
N SER A 753 15.65 -7.34 31.48
CA SER A 753 16.09 -8.41 30.59
C SER A 753 17.57 -8.36 30.24
N ALA A 754 18.09 -9.52 29.88
CA ALA A 754 19.42 -9.74 29.33
C ALA A 754 19.32 -10.75 28.18
N GLU A 755 19.54 -10.29 26.96
CA GLU A 755 19.25 -11.04 25.73
C GLU A 755 20.52 -11.13 24.85
N PRO A 756 21.17 -12.30 24.74
CA PRO A 756 22.27 -12.51 23.81
C PRO A 756 21.78 -12.90 22.41
N GLU A 757 22.51 -12.47 21.37
CA GLU A 757 22.41 -12.98 20.01
C GLU A 757 23.79 -13.44 19.52
N LYS A 758 23.93 -14.74 19.23
CA LYS A 758 25.19 -15.30 18.72
C LYS A 758 25.32 -15.00 17.23
N ARG A 759 26.28 -14.13 16.91
CA ARG A 759 26.79 -13.84 15.56
C ARG A 759 27.91 -14.83 15.18
N PRO A 760 28.34 -14.90 13.92
CA PRO A 760 29.42 -15.81 13.51
C PRO A 760 30.74 -15.61 14.28
N GLU A 761 31.13 -14.36 14.55
CA GLU A 761 32.43 -14.03 15.16
C GLU A 761 32.31 -13.12 16.40
N ARG A 762 31.12 -12.98 16.99
CA ARG A 762 30.88 -12.22 18.23
C ARG A 762 29.55 -12.62 18.89
N VAL A 763 29.31 -12.13 20.10
CA VAL A 763 27.97 -12.17 20.73
C VAL A 763 27.50 -10.75 20.94
N ASP A 764 26.31 -10.44 20.45
CA ASP A 764 25.65 -9.16 20.69
C ASP A 764 24.74 -9.32 21.91
N TRP A 765 24.61 -8.29 22.73
CA TRP A 765 23.79 -8.29 23.94
C TRP A 765 22.84 -7.09 23.97
N ARG A 766 21.60 -7.32 24.37
CA ARG A 766 20.63 -6.29 24.73
C ARG A 766 20.27 -6.42 26.20
N PHE A 767 20.51 -5.36 26.97
CA PHE A 767 20.08 -5.28 28.37
C PHE A 767 18.99 -4.24 28.51
N VAL A 768 17.93 -4.56 29.25
CA VAL A 768 16.90 -3.61 29.64
C VAL A 768 16.83 -3.50 31.16
N PHE A 769 16.81 -2.28 31.67
CA PHE A 769 16.67 -1.98 33.09
C PHE A 769 15.44 -1.10 33.35
N SER A 770 14.81 -1.26 34.50
CA SER A 770 13.71 -0.44 35.01
C SER A 770 14.27 0.64 35.96
N ASP A 771 13.79 1.87 35.81
CA ASP A 771 14.04 3.02 36.67
C ASP A 771 12.74 3.49 37.33
N LYS A 772 12.13 2.61 38.13
CA LYS A 772 10.84 2.90 38.81
C LYS A 772 10.87 4.19 39.63
N ALA A 773 12.01 4.56 40.18
CA ALA A 773 12.15 5.76 40.99
C ALA A 773 11.92 7.05 40.20
N ALA A 774 12.18 7.02 38.89
CA ALA A 774 12.00 8.16 38.00
C ALA A 774 10.58 8.22 37.38
N PHE A 775 9.74 7.22 37.58
CA PHE A 775 8.45 7.11 36.90
C PHE A 775 7.27 7.56 37.80
N PRO A 776 6.53 8.63 37.44
CA PRO A 776 5.53 9.25 38.30
C PRO A 776 4.10 8.69 38.14
N ILE A 777 3.88 7.69 37.28
CA ILE A 777 2.56 7.14 36.93
C ILE A 777 2.39 5.76 37.59
N GLU A 778 1.17 5.45 38.04
CA GLU A 778 0.88 4.15 38.69
C GLU A 778 1.02 2.95 37.75
N GLN A 779 0.69 3.12 36.48
CA GLN A 779 0.75 2.08 35.45
C GLN A 779 1.88 2.41 34.46
N GLY A 780 2.57 1.39 33.97
CA GLY A 780 3.73 1.52 33.08
C GLY A 780 5.07 1.54 33.82
N ASP A 781 6.16 1.76 33.10
CA ASP A 781 7.51 1.77 33.66
C ASP A 781 8.48 2.64 32.85
N ALA A 782 9.42 3.29 33.53
CA ALA A 782 10.54 3.98 32.88
C ALA A 782 11.67 2.97 32.64
N ARG A 783 12.13 2.82 31.39
CA ARG A 783 13.13 1.81 31.04
C ARG A 783 14.35 2.39 30.34
N VAL A 784 15.45 1.67 30.48
CA VAL A 784 16.76 1.95 29.89
C VAL A 784 17.19 0.73 29.09
N ALA A 785 17.51 0.90 27.81
CA ALA A 785 18.09 -0.15 26.99
C ALA A 785 19.56 0.15 26.70
N VAL A 786 20.40 -0.87 26.73
CA VAL A 786 21.80 -0.82 26.28
C VAL A 786 22.06 -1.97 25.33
N GLU A 787 22.57 -1.64 24.15
CA GLU A 787 22.93 -2.60 23.11
C GLU A 787 24.44 -2.67 22.95
N ILE A 788 24.97 -3.89 22.90
CA ILE A 788 26.40 -4.19 22.86
C ILE A 788 26.64 -5.13 21.69
N ALA A 789 27.59 -4.81 20.82
CA ALA A 789 28.04 -5.69 19.75
C ALA A 789 29.46 -6.20 20.06
N GLY A 790 29.57 -7.46 20.48
CA GLY A 790 30.81 -7.99 21.04
C GLY A 790 31.22 -7.28 22.32
N ASP A 791 32.21 -6.40 22.25
CA ASP A 791 32.71 -5.54 23.34
C ASP A 791 32.45 -4.05 23.12
N GLU A 792 31.77 -3.68 22.03
CA GLU A 792 31.41 -2.30 21.75
C GLU A 792 29.97 -2.00 22.21
N VAL A 793 29.78 -1.00 23.06
CA VAL A 793 28.43 -0.47 23.33
C VAL A 793 27.98 0.35 22.12
N VAL A 794 27.11 -0.24 21.31
CA VAL A 794 26.65 0.33 20.04
C VAL A 794 25.49 1.30 20.22
N ASP A 795 24.69 1.16 21.28
CA ASP A 795 23.59 2.07 21.58
C ASP A 795 23.23 2.07 23.08
N ALA A 796 22.66 3.16 23.57
CA ALA A 796 22.11 3.28 24.91
C ALA A 796 21.04 4.37 24.94
N TYR A 797 19.82 4.02 25.36
CA TYR A 797 18.69 4.96 25.32
C TYR A 797 17.65 4.69 26.41
N ARG A 798 16.79 5.68 26.64
CA ARG A 798 15.67 5.64 27.60
C ARG A 798 14.34 5.59 26.84
N PHE A 799 13.34 4.95 27.43
CA PHE A 799 11.98 4.92 26.89
C PHE A 799 10.96 4.62 27.98
N VAL A 800 9.68 4.85 27.70
CA VAL A 800 8.56 4.44 28.57
C VAL A 800 8.00 3.11 28.07
N HIS A 801 7.89 2.13 28.95
CA HIS A 801 7.13 0.92 28.69
C HIS A 801 5.64 1.18 28.93
N VAL A 802 4.87 1.06 27.86
CA VAL A 802 3.40 1.15 27.86
C VAL A 802 2.84 -0.23 28.17
N PRO A 803 1.92 -0.37 29.15
CA PRO A 803 1.27 -1.65 29.44
C PRO A 803 0.52 -2.23 28.23
N GLU A 804 0.62 -3.54 28.04
CA GLU A 804 0.05 -4.28 26.91
C GLU A 804 -1.47 -4.08 26.81
N ASP A 805 -2.18 -4.09 27.95
CA ASP A 805 -3.63 -3.90 27.99
C ASP A 805 -4.04 -2.52 27.47
N TRP A 806 -3.29 -1.47 27.84
CA TRP A 806 -3.54 -0.11 27.37
C TRP A 806 -3.24 0.03 25.86
N GLU A 807 -2.11 -0.52 25.39
CA GLU A 807 -1.76 -0.53 23.96
C GLU A 807 -2.86 -1.24 23.13
N ARG A 808 -3.34 -2.39 23.60
CA ARG A 808 -4.38 -3.16 22.93
C ARG A 808 -5.71 -2.40 22.87
N ASP A 809 -6.10 -1.79 23.97
CA ASP A 809 -7.28 -0.93 24.04
C ASP A 809 -7.19 0.23 23.04
N GLU A 810 -6.01 0.84 22.94
CA GLU A 810 -5.79 1.97 22.04
C GLU A 810 -5.80 1.54 20.57
N ARG A 811 -5.17 0.42 20.21
CA ARG A 811 -5.27 -0.16 18.86
C ARG A 811 -6.72 -0.39 18.42
N ASN A 812 -7.59 -0.86 19.32
CA ASN A 812 -8.99 -1.07 18.99
C ASN A 812 -9.74 0.25 18.70
N ARG A 813 -9.47 1.29 19.48
CA ARG A 813 -10.05 2.64 19.28
C ARG A 813 -9.55 3.25 17.97
N ASP A 814 -8.25 3.16 17.72
CA ASP A 814 -7.60 3.66 16.51
C ASP A 814 -8.08 2.92 15.24
N SER A 815 -8.30 1.60 15.29
CA SER A 815 -8.86 0.83 14.17
C SER A 815 -10.24 1.35 13.74
N ALA A 816 -11.14 1.62 14.70
CA ALA A 816 -12.44 2.20 14.40
C ALA A 816 -12.33 3.60 13.76
N GLY A 817 -11.41 4.43 14.25
CA GLY A 817 -11.11 5.74 13.67
C GLY A 817 -10.53 5.64 12.25
N GLN A 818 -9.59 4.72 12.04
CA GLN A 818 -8.95 4.45 10.76
C GLN A 818 -9.96 3.99 9.70
N LEU A 819 -10.90 3.11 10.05
CA LEU A 819 -11.99 2.69 9.17
C LEU A 819 -12.80 3.89 8.65
N VAL A 820 -13.20 4.78 9.56
CA VAL A 820 -13.94 5.99 9.22
C VAL A 820 -13.10 6.93 8.35
N ARG A 821 -11.82 7.12 8.69
CA ARG A 821 -10.88 7.93 7.91
C ARG A 821 -10.76 7.42 6.48
N ILE A 822 -10.52 6.12 6.30
CA ILE A 822 -10.43 5.48 4.98
C ILE A 822 -11.74 5.69 4.22
N ALA A 823 -12.90 5.45 4.82
CA ALA A 823 -14.20 5.63 4.18
C ALA A 823 -14.43 7.09 3.73
N CYS A 824 -14.04 8.07 4.55
CA CYS A 824 -14.14 9.50 4.24
C CYS A 824 -13.17 9.90 3.11
N THR A 825 -11.90 9.50 3.17
CA THR A 825 -10.91 9.74 2.11
C THR A 825 -11.38 9.16 0.77
N VAL A 826 -11.95 7.96 0.80
CA VAL A 826 -12.46 7.29 -0.39
C VAL A 826 -13.69 8.00 -0.95
N ALA A 827 -14.59 8.46 -0.09
CA ALA A 827 -15.72 9.29 -0.50
C ALA A 827 -15.24 10.61 -1.15
N ALA A 828 -14.22 11.26 -0.60
CA ALA A 828 -13.63 12.48 -1.17
C ALA A 828 -12.98 12.21 -2.55
N ILE A 829 -12.21 11.13 -2.68
CA ILE A 829 -11.63 10.70 -3.96
C ILE A 829 -12.75 10.39 -4.97
N ALA A 830 -13.82 9.69 -4.55
CA ALA A 830 -14.95 9.37 -5.41
C ALA A 830 -15.66 10.64 -5.93
N ILE A 831 -15.78 11.68 -5.10
CA ILE A 831 -16.28 13.00 -5.51
C ILE A 831 -15.36 13.60 -6.58
N PHE A 832 -14.04 13.59 -6.39
CA PHE A 832 -13.09 14.08 -7.40
C PHE A 832 -13.17 13.29 -8.72
N VAL A 833 -13.24 11.96 -8.65
CA VAL A 833 -13.39 11.10 -9.84
C VAL A 833 -14.69 11.41 -10.58
N ALA A 834 -15.81 11.54 -9.86
CA ALA A 834 -17.09 11.93 -10.45
C ALA A 834 -17.02 13.31 -11.11
N GLY A 835 -16.39 14.29 -10.44
CA GLY A 835 -16.12 15.62 -10.98
C GLY A 835 -15.25 15.59 -12.24
N ALA A 836 -14.18 14.81 -12.24
CA ALA A 836 -13.29 14.64 -13.38
C ALA A 836 -14.02 14.03 -14.58
N VAL A 837 -14.83 12.99 -14.38
CA VAL A 837 -15.66 12.37 -15.44
C VAL A 837 -16.65 13.38 -16.02
N ILE A 838 -17.37 14.12 -15.17
CA ILE A 838 -18.30 15.18 -15.62
C ILE A 838 -17.54 16.26 -16.40
N GLY A 839 -16.37 16.66 -15.90
CA GLY A 839 -15.48 17.64 -16.52
C GLY A 839 -15.06 17.23 -17.93
N VAL A 840 -14.55 16.01 -18.09
CA VAL A 840 -14.17 15.41 -19.38
C VAL A 840 -15.35 15.36 -20.35
N VAL A 841 -16.52 14.91 -19.89
CA VAL A 841 -17.73 14.84 -20.73
C VAL A 841 -18.16 16.24 -21.18
N ARG A 842 -18.19 17.23 -20.29
CA ARG A 842 -18.53 18.62 -20.68
C ARG A 842 -17.49 19.26 -21.56
N TRP A 843 -16.20 18.96 -21.36
CA TRP A 843 -15.12 19.43 -22.23
C TRP A 843 -15.25 18.88 -23.65
N SER A 844 -15.63 17.61 -23.79
CA SER A 844 -15.91 17.02 -25.10
C SER A 844 -17.05 17.74 -25.85
N ARG A 845 -17.98 18.38 -25.11
CA ARG A 845 -19.13 19.15 -25.63
C ARG A 845 -18.89 20.66 -25.68
N GLY A 846 -17.66 21.13 -25.48
CA GLY A 846 -17.30 22.55 -25.52
C GLY A 846 -17.76 23.39 -24.33
N SER A 847 -18.25 22.78 -23.25
CA SER A 847 -18.81 23.44 -22.06
C SER A 847 -17.90 23.33 -20.83
N PHE A 848 -16.60 23.60 -21.00
CA PHE A 848 -15.52 23.48 -20.00
C PHE A 848 -14.49 24.59 -20.18
N ALA A 849 -13.71 24.92 -19.14
CA ALA A 849 -12.65 25.93 -19.20
C ALA A 849 -11.24 25.30 -19.38
N PRO A 850 -10.78 25.05 -20.63
CA PRO A 850 -9.48 24.40 -20.87
C PRO A 850 -8.29 25.26 -20.43
N ARG A 851 -8.39 26.59 -20.49
CA ARG A 851 -7.34 27.50 -20.03
C ARG A 851 -7.15 27.39 -18.51
N THR A 852 -8.24 27.45 -17.74
CA THR A 852 -8.20 27.29 -16.27
C THR A 852 -7.69 25.92 -15.87
N PHE A 853 -8.10 24.86 -16.57
CA PHE A 853 -7.57 23.52 -16.39
C PHE A 853 -6.05 23.47 -16.61
N ALA A 854 -5.56 23.96 -17.75
CA ALA A 854 -4.12 23.92 -18.07
C ALA A 854 -3.29 24.75 -17.09
N LEU A 855 -3.76 25.95 -16.73
CA LEU A 855 -3.08 26.83 -15.77
C LEU A 855 -3.04 26.21 -14.37
N SER A 856 -4.15 25.67 -13.88
CA SER A 856 -4.16 25.00 -12.57
C SER A 856 -3.32 23.72 -12.56
N THR A 857 -3.35 22.94 -13.65
CA THR A 857 -2.52 21.72 -13.75
C THR A 857 -1.04 22.09 -13.72
N ALA A 858 -0.64 23.08 -14.53
CA ALA A 858 0.74 23.56 -14.55
C ALA A 858 1.17 24.12 -13.19
N ALA A 859 0.30 24.88 -12.52
CA ALA A 859 0.58 25.41 -11.19
C ALA A 859 0.80 24.29 -10.17
N ILE A 860 -0.12 23.32 -10.07
CA ILE A 860 -0.01 22.20 -9.11
C ILE A 860 1.22 21.33 -9.42
N VAL A 861 1.48 21.04 -10.70
CA VAL A 861 2.67 20.25 -11.10
C VAL A 861 3.96 21.01 -10.77
N VAL A 862 4.06 22.30 -11.07
CA VAL A 862 5.26 23.08 -10.75
C VAL A 862 5.47 23.16 -9.23
N LEU A 863 4.42 23.45 -8.46
CA LEU A 863 4.49 23.48 -6.99
C LEU A 863 4.90 22.12 -6.45
N GLY A 864 4.32 21.03 -6.94
CA GLY A 864 4.66 19.67 -6.53
C GLY A 864 6.07 19.22 -6.93
N LEU A 865 6.58 19.64 -8.09
CA LEU A 865 7.97 19.35 -8.49
C LEU A 865 8.97 20.11 -7.61
N ILE A 866 8.67 21.37 -7.28
CA ILE A 866 9.46 22.14 -6.32
C ILE A 866 9.40 21.47 -4.95
N GLY A 867 8.21 21.06 -4.50
CA GLY A 867 8.00 20.30 -3.25
C GLY A 867 8.82 19.02 -3.22
N LEU A 868 8.75 18.19 -4.26
CA LEU A 868 9.53 16.95 -4.39
C LEU A 868 11.05 17.22 -4.34
N ALA A 869 11.52 18.23 -5.07
CA ALA A 869 12.93 18.62 -5.05
C ALA A 869 13.36 19.16 -3.67
N ASN A 870 12.44 19.80 -2.95
CA ASN A 870 12.67 20.33 -1.61
C ASN A 870 12.69 19.21 -0.55
N SER A 871 11.78 18.24 -0.63
CA SER A 871 11.71 17.09 0.31
C SER A 871 12.74 15.99 0.01
N TRP A 872 13.57 16.16 -1.02
CA TRP A 872 14.59 15.17 -1.43
C TRP A 872 15.52 14.70 -0.29
N PRO A 873 16.03 15.57 0.62
CA PRO A 873 16.86 15.11 1.73
C PRO A 873 16.16 14.08 2.62
N SER A 874 14.93 14.35 3.07
CA SER A 874 14.13 13.43 3.88
C SER A 874 13.83 12.12 3.15
N ILE A 875 13.54 12.19 1.84
CA ILE A 875 13.29 11.01 1.02
C ILE A 875 14.54 10.11 0.97
N THR A 876 15.72 10.69 0.73
CA THR A 876 16.96 9.93 0.64
C THR A 876 17.43 9.35 1.98
N ALA A 877 17.02 9.95 3.10
CA ALA A 877 17.33 9.43 4.43
C ALA A 877 16.72 8.05 4.70
N GLN A 878 15.66 7.69 3.96
CA GLN A 878 14.96 6.40 4.09
C GLN A 878 15.48 5.31 3.14
N PHE A 879 16.53 5.57 2.34
CA PHE A 879 17.01 4.59 1.37
C PHE A 879 17.67 3.38 2.05
N SER A 880 17.46 2.19 1.48
CA SER A 880 18.12 0.95 1.93
C SER A 880 19.55 0.90 1.39
N THR A 881 20.53 0.63 2.26
CA THR A 881 21.94 0.43 1.88
C THR A 881 22.18 -0.91 1.18
N ALA A 882 21.20 -1.83 1.19
CA ALA A 882 21.27 -3.07 0.42
C ALA A 882 21.01 -2.85 -1.09
N GLN A 883 20.52 -1.67 -1.50
CA GLN A 883 20.18 -1.38 -2.90
C GLN A 883 20.97 -0.20 -3.47
N PRO A 884 21.29 -0.18 -4.77
CA PRO A 884 21.98 0.95 -5.39
C PRO A 884 21.19 2.26 -5.28
N PHE A 885 21.84 3.33 -4.80
CA PHE A 885 21.23 4.65 -4.58
C PHE A 885 20.51 5.19 -5.84
N GLY A 886 21.17 5.13 -6.99
CA GLY A 886 20.63 5.68 -8.24
C GLY A 886 19.36 4.96 -8.73
N LEU A 887 19.24 3.66 -8.44
CA LEU A 887 18.08 2.88 -8.83
C LEU A 887 16.86 3.24 -7.97
N GLN A 888 17.04 3.28 -6.64
CA GLN A 888 16.01 3.74 -5.70
C GLN A 888 15.53 5.16 -6.06
N ALA A 889 16.49 6.08 -6.29
CA ALA A 889 16.19 7.45 -6.70
C ALA A 889 15.37 7.51 -8.00
N GLY A 890 15.76 6.75 -9.02
CA GLY A 890 15.05 6.69 -10.29
C GLY A 890 13.62 6.17 -10.15
N MET A 891 13.42 5.11 -9.35
CA MET A 891 12.09 4.54 -9.09
C MET A 891 11.18 5.52 -8.34
N ILE A 892 11.68 6.15 -7.28
CA ILE A 892 10.91 7.12 -6.49
C ILE A 892 10.56 8.36 -7.31
N VAL A 893 11.51 8.95 -8.03
CA VAL A 893 11.27 10.13 -8.86
C VAL A 893 10.24 9.83 -9.96
N ALA A 894 10.37 8.70 -10.64
CA ALA A 894 9.43 8.31 -11.69
C ALA A 894 8.01 8.09 -11.13
N GLY A 895 7.88 7.35 -10.02
CA GLY A 895 6.61 7.12 -9.34
C GLY A 895 5.96 8.42 -8.84
N ALA A 896 6.73 9.27 -8.15
CA ALA A 896 6.25 10.53 -7.60
C ALA A 896 5.77 11.50 -8.68
N ILE A 897 6.51 11.63 -9.80
CA ILE A 897 6.10 12.49 -10.92
C ILE A 897 4.80 11.99 -11.56
N LEU A 898 4.66 10.67 -11.75
CA LEU A 898 3.42 10.10 -12.30
C LEU A 898 2.22 10.35 -11.39
N LEU A 899 2.37 10.08 -10.09
CA LEU A 899 1.33 10.32 -9.11
C LEU A 899 0.94 11.80 -9.04
N LEU A 900 1.93 12.70 -9.05
CA LEU A 900 1.73 14.15 -9.07
C LEU A 900 0.96 14.61 -10.31
N ILE A 901 1.34 14.14 -11.51
CA ILE A 901 0.64 14.51 -12.75
C ILE A 901 -0.80 13.98 -12.72
N ALA A 902 -1.01 12.75 -12.24
CA ALA A 902 -2.34 12.14 -12.16
C ALA A 902 -3.25 12.89 -11.17
N SER A 903 -2.77 13.16 -9.95
CA SER A 903 -3.52 13.88 -8.92
C SER A 903 -3.80 15.32 -9.34
N ALA A 904 -2.78 16.04 -9.86
CA ALA A 904 -2.94 17.40 -10.40
C ALA A 904 -3.98 17.44 -11.51
N THR A 905 -3.95 16.49 -12.45
CA THR A 905 -4.94 16.40 -13.53
C THR A 905 -6.35 16.17 -12.98
N GLY A 906 -6.53 15.27 -12.01
CA GLY A 906 -7.83 15.00 -11.38
C GLY A 906 -8.42 16.23 -10.70
N VAL A 907 -7.63 16.90 -9.86
CA VAL A 907 -8.02 18.14 -9.16
C VAL A 907 -8.32 19.25 -10.17
N SER A 908 -7.45 19.46 -11.14
CA SER A 908 -7.62 20.51 -12.16
C SER A 908 -8.80 20.27 -13.08
N LEU A 909 -9.16 19.02 -13.38
CA LEU A 909 -10.40 18.71 -14.11
C LEU A 909 -11.63 19.18 -13.33
N ALA A 910 -11.66 19.02 -12.01
CA ALA A 910 -12.70 19.57 -11.16
C ALA A 910 -12.70 21.11 -11.20
N VAL A 911 -11.53 21.76 -11.09
CA VAL A 911 -11.40 23.24 -11.18
C VAL A 911 -11.92 23.77 -12.52
N GLY A 912 -11.50 23.18 -13.64
CA GLY A 912 -11.94 23.58 -14.97
C GLY A 912 -13.43 23.32 -15.24
N LEU A 913 -14.00 22.29 -14.60
CA LEU A 913 -15.43 22.01 -14.61
C LEU A 913 -16.18 23.12 -13.89
N VAL A 914 -15.84 23.36 -12.62
CA VAL A 914 -16.51 24.33 -11.74
C VAL A 914 -16.53 25.72 -12.38
N HIS A 915 -15.43 26.16 -12.99
CA HIS A 915 -15.31 27.46 -13.67
C HIS A 915 -16.44 27.74 -14.68
N ARG A 916 -16.94 26.71 -15.37
CA ARG A 916 -18.07 26.83 -16.32
C ARG A 916 -19.38 26.25 -15.81
N TRP A 917 -19.36 25.61 -14.63
CA TRP A 917 -20.53 24.95 -14.06
C TRP A 917 -21.33 25.87 -13.13
N ILE A 918 -20.64 26.80 -12.44
CA ILE A 918 -21.27 27.81 -11.58
C ILE A 918 -22.08 28.81 -12.43
N PRO A 919 -23.27 29.26 -11.95
CA PRO A 919 -24.03 30.32 -12.59
C PRO A 919 -23.21 31.62 -12.77
N ARG A 920 -23.43 32.31 -13.89
CA ARG A 920 -22.77 33.60 -14.13
C ARG A 920 -23.17 34.61 -13.04
N GLN A 921 -22.16 35.28 -12.49
CA GLN A 921 -22.38 36.27 -11.45
C GLN A 921 -22.89 37.59 -12.06
N PRO A 922 -23.80 38.30 -11.36
CA PRO A 922 -24.43 39.54 -11.85
C PRO A 922 -23.48 40.75 -11.89
N SER A 923 -22.40 40.75 -11.10
CA SER A 923 -21.53 41.91 -10.92
C SER A 923 -20.07 41.50 -10.68
N PRO A 924 -19.09 42.37 -11.02
CA PRO A 924 -17.69 42.12 -10.69
C PRO A 924 -17.46 42.05 -9.18
N LEU A 925 -16.43 41.29 -8.78
CA LEU A 925 -16.00 41.16 -7.40
C LEU A 925 -15.62 42.54 -6.80
N ARG A 926 -16.39 43.05 -5.82
CA ARG A 926 -16.07 44.29 -5.11
C ARG A 926 -15.27 44.01 -3.85
N VAL A 927 -14.51 45.00 -3.37
CA VAL A 927 -13.76 44.91 -2.10
C VAL A 927 -14.68 44.56 -0.92
N ALA A 928 -15.89 45.11 -0.90
CA ALA A 928 -16.89 44.78 0.13
C ALA A 928 -17.31 43.30 0.09
N ASP A 929 -17.36 42.66 -1.09
CA ASP A 929 -17.73 41.24 -1.20
C ASP A 929 -16.57 40.33 -0.73
N VAL A 930 -15.31 40.75 -0.94
CA VAL A 930 -14.12 40.09 -0.38
C VAL A 930 -14.14 40.16 1.15
N ALA A 931 -14.41 41.33 1.73
CA ALA A 931 -14.48 41.51 3.18
C ALA A 931 -15.58 40.63 3.83
N VAL A 932 -16.74 40.54 3.18
CA VAL A 932 -17.85 39.68 3.63
C VAL A 932 -17.49 38.20 3.55
N ALA A 933 -16.82 37.78 2.46
CA ALA A 933 -16.39 36.40 2.30
C ALA A 933 -15.30 36.00 3.30
N ALA A 934 -14.34 36.90 3.56
CA ALA A 934 -13.35 36.72 4.61
C ALA A 934 -14.02 36.64 5.99
N GLY A 935 -15.03 37.47 6.25
CA GLY A 935 -15.82 37.40 7.49
C GLY A 935 -16.49 36.05 7.72
N LEU A 936 -17.00 35.40 6.67
CA LEU A 936 -17.50 34.02 6.77
C LEU A 936 -16.39 33.03 7.13
N GLY A 937 -15.22 33.12 6.47
CA GLY A 937 -14.07 32.25 6.77
C GLY A 937 -13.58 32.39 8.21
N PHE A 938 -13.49 33.62 8.72
CA PHE A 938 -13.12 33.88 10.11
C PHE A 938 -14.18 33.43 11.11
N ALA A 939 -15.47 33.56 10.79
CA ALA A 939 -16.54 33.01 11.62
C ALA A 939 -16.43 31.49 11.74
N VAL A 940 -16.19 30.78 10.62
CA VAL A 940 -15.97 29.33 10.62
C VAL A 940 -14.74 28.95 11.44
N ALA A 941 -13.62 29.66 11.29
CA ALA A 941 -12.41 29.42 12.08
C ALA A 941 -12.63 29.66 13.58
N GLY A 942 -13.43 30.67 13.97
CA GLY A 942 -13.79 30.91 15.37
C GLY A 942 -14.67 29.79 15.95
N VAL A 943 -15.60 29.24 15.16
CA VAL A 943 -16.40 28.07 15.58
C VAL A 943 -15.51 26.83 15.71
N ALA A 944 -14.57 26.62 14.79
CA ALA A 944 -13.62 25.52 14.87
C ALA A 944 -12.73 25.63 16.12
N ALA A 945 -12.24 26.83 16.46
CA ALA A 945 -11.50 27.09 17.70
C ALA A 945 -12.33 26.80 18.96
N ALA A 946 -13.60 27.21 18.97
CA ALA A 946 -14.53 26.92 20.07
C ALA A 946 -14.79 25.41 20.23
N ALA A 947 -14.99 24.70 19.11
CA ALA A 947 -15.18 23.26 19.11
C ALA A 947 -13.93 22.52 19.61
N GLY A 948 -12.74 22.93 19.16
CA GLY A 948 -11.46 22.37 19.63
C GLY A 948 -11.24 22.60 21.12
N LYS A 949 -11.55 23.81 21.63
CA LYS A 949 -11.42 24.12 23.08
C LYS A 949 -12.38 23.32 23.95
N ALA A 950 -13.56 22.99 23.42
CA ALA A 950 -14.56 22.18 24.11
C ALA A 950 -14.25 20.67 24.10
N ALA A 951 -13.39 20.22 23.19
CA ALA A 951 -12.97 18.82 23.11
C ALA A 951 -11.83 18.52 24.10
N THR A 952 -11.87 17.37 24.78
CA THR A 952 -10.77 16.89 25.61
C THR A 952 -9.55 16.58 24.73
N ARG A 953 -8.33 16.95 25.12
CA ARG A 953 -7.13 16.57 24.35
C ARG A 953 -6.76 15.11 24.67
N LEU A 954 -6.61 14.26 23.65
CA LEU A 954 -6.12 12.88 23.81
C LEU A 954 -4.61 12.78 23.66
N ASP A 955 -4.01 13.77 23.01
CA ASP A 955 -2.59 13.87 22.72
C ASP A 955 -2.04 15.22 23.21
N PRO A 956 -0.74 15.30 23.54
CA PRO A 956 -0.05 16.56 23.74
C PRO A 956 -0.06 17.41 22.47
N THR A 957 0.03 18.73 22.62
CA THR A 957 0.01 19.66 21.47
C THR A 957 1.39 19.76 20.83
N TRP A 958 1.62 18.99 19.76
CA TRP A 958 2.82 19.08 18.94
C TRP A 958 2.56 19.95 17.70
N PRO A 959 3.43 20.94 17.39
CA PRO A 959 3.41 21.57 16.09
C PRO A 959 3.96 20.62 15.01
N SER A 960 3.70 20.93 13.75
CA SER A 960 4.26 20.17 12.62
C SER A 960 5.76 20.47 12.44
N PHE A 961 6.58 19.44 12.60
CA PHE A 961 8.02 19.48 12.30
C PHE A 961 8.39 18.90 10.94
N GLU A 962 7.45 18.33 10.19
CA GLU A 962 7.69 17.62 8.93
C GLU A 962 8.48 18.47 7.91
N THR A 963 8.13 19.75 7.84
CA THR A 963 8.75 20.71 6.90
C THR A 963 10.17 21.11 7.28
N ALA A 964 10.61 20.89 8.53
CA ALA A 964 11.98 21.14 8.97
C ALA A 964 12.99 20.25 8.22
N GLY A 965 12.60 19.01 7.91
CA GLY A 965 13.42 18.05 7.15
C GLY A 965 13.62 18.41 5.67
N ALA A 966 12.93 19.41 5.12
CA ALA A 966 13.04 19.81 3.73
C ALA A 966 14.28 20.68 3.44
N ARG A 967 14.84 20.63 2.22
CA ARG A 967 16.05 21.36 1.80
C ARG A 967 15.99 22.83 2.20
N SER A 968 14.85 23.48 1.95
CA SER A 968 14.47 24.78 2.48
C SER A 968 13.20 24.62 3.32
N PRO A 969 13.29 24.68 4.65
CA PRO A 969 12.12 24.60 5.54
C PRO A 969 11.12 25.74 5.30
N PHE A 970 11.63 26.95 5.03
CA PHE A 970 10.80 28.10 4.64
C PHE A 970 9.95 27.78 3.41
N LEU A 971 10.55 27.20 2.37
CA LEU A 971 9.82 26.89 1.13
C LEU A 971 8.78 25.79 1.35
N ALA A 972 9.08 24.76 2.13
CA ALA A 972 8.10 23.71 2.49
C ALA A 972 6.92 24.31 3.27
N GLY A 973 7.20 25.12 4.30
CA GLY A 973 6.18 25.85 5.06
C GLY A 973 5.33 26.81 4.22
N VAL A 974 5.79 27.20 3.02
CA VAL A 974 4.99 27.94 2.03
C VAL A 974 4.18 27.02 1.12
N LEU A 975 4.79 25.97 0.58
CA LEU A 975 4.20 25.14 -0.47
C LEU A 975 3.10 24.20 0.04
N ASP A 976 3.30 23.59 1.21
CA ASP A 976 2.40 22.54 1.69
C ASP A 976 1.02 23.11 2.05
N PRO A 977 0.90 24.23 2.80
CA PRO A 977 -0.40 24.82 3.07
C PRO A 977 -1.13 25.33 1.82
N ILE A 978 -0.39 25.85 0.83
CA ILE A 978 -0.97 26.29 -0.45
C ILE A 978 -1.56 25.08 -1.20
N SER A 979 -0.83 23.97 -1.24
CA SER A 979 -1.27 22.75 -1.93
C SER A 979 -2.51 22.16 -1.26
N GLY A 980 -2.52 22.05 0.07
CA GLY A 980 -3.68 21.62 0.85
C GLY A 980 -4.90 22.54 0.63
N TRP A 981 -4.70 23.86 0.65
CA TRP A 981 -5.76 24.83 0.39
C TRP A 981 -6.35 24.71 -1.03
N ILE A 982 -5.52 24.49 -2.06
CA ILE A 982 -6.00 24.30 -3.44
C ILE A 982 -6.90 23.07 -3.54
N VAL A 983 -6.47 21.93 -2.99
CA VAL A 983 -7.23 20.67 -3.04
C VAL A 983 -8.53 20.79 -2.24
N GLY A 984 -8.46 21.27 -0.99
CA GLY A 984 -9.64 21.44 -0.14
C GLY A 984 -10.66 22.42 -0.74
N THR A 985 -10.19 23.55 -1.29
CA THR A 985 -11.06 24.53 -1.97
C THR A 985 -11.68 23.96 -3.24
N ALA A 986 -10.92 23.18 -4.03
CA ALA A 986 -11.46 22.51 -5.23
C ALA A 986 -12.55 21.49 -4.88
N LEU A 987 -12.36 20.71 -3.80
CA LEU A 987 -13.35 19.77 -3.30
C LEU A 987 -14.64 20.47 -2.85
N LEU A 988 -14.52 21.51 -2.01
CA LEU A 988 -15.65 22.32 -1.56
C LEU A 988 -16.41 22.96 -2.72
N LEU A 989 -15.67 23.54 -3.69
CA LEU A 989 -16.25 24.12 -4.88
C LEU A 989 -17.02 23.09 -5.71
N LEU A 990 -16.48 21.88 -5.85
CA LEU A 990 -17.12 20.80 -6.59
C LEU A 990 -18.43 20.35 -5.92
N ILE A 991 -18.42 20.17 -4.60
CA ILE A 991 -19.59 19.81 -3.80
C ILE A 991 -20.68 20.89 -3.93
N LEU A 992 -20.33 22.16 -3.68
CA LEU A 992 -21.31 23.25 -3.70
C LEU A 992 -21.81 23.56 -5.11
N ALA A 993 -20.96 23.45 -6.14
CA ALA A 993 -21.38 23.63 -7.53
C ALA A 993 -22.36 22.53 -7.96
N PHE A 994 -22.14 21.28 -7.52
CA PHE A 994 -23.10 20.19 -7.75
C PHE A 994 -24.45 20.49 -7.08
N VAL A 995 -24.44 20.91 -5.81
CA VAL A 995 -25.66 21.26 -5.07
C VAL A 995 -26.44 22.40 -5.75
N GLU A 996 -25.74 23.45 -6.19
CA GLU A 996 -26.35 24.59 -6.89
C GLU A 996 -27.05 24.16 -8.18
N VAL A 997 -26.38 23.32 -8.98
CA VAL A 997 -26.89 22.86 -10.27
C VAL A 997 -28.04 21.87 -10.08
N ALA A 998 -27.87 20.89 -9.20
CA ALA A 998 -28.86 19.86 -8.93
C ALA A 998 -30.15 20.45 -8.33
N SER A 999 -30.02 21.46 -7.48
CA SER A 999 -31.16 22.17 -6.87
C SER A 999 -31.84 23.19 -7.78
N ARG A 1000 -31.25 23.50 -8.95
CA ARG A 1000 -31.65 24.61 -9.83
C ARG A 1000 -31.80 25.93 -9.04
N GLY A 1001 -30.73 26.35 -8.39
CA GLY A 1001 -30.75 27.58 -7.57
C GLY A 1001 -31.60 27.44 -6.31
N TRP A 1002 -31.49 26.30 -5.63
CA TRP A 1002 -32.19 26.01 -4.38
C TRP A 1002 -33.72 25.94 -4.47
N THR A 1003 -34.26 25.59 -5.63
CA THR A 1003 -35.72 25.50 -5.88
C THR A 1003 -36.25 24.06 -5.84
N ARG A 1004 -35.41 23.06 -6.18
CA ARG A 1004 -35.73 21.62 -6.13
C ARG A 1004 -34.76 20.87 -5.23
N TRP A 1005 -35.16 19.66 -4.79
CA TRP A 1005 -34.31 18.73 -4.02
C TRP A 1005 -33.69 19.34 -2.74
N ARG A 1006 -34.30 20.37 -2.15
CA ARG A 1006 -33.74 21.12 -1.02
C ARG A 1006 -33.44 20.25 0.20
N ALA A 1007 -34.39 19.40 0.60
CA ALA A 1007 -34.23 18.51 1.75
C ALA A 1007 -33.09 17.48 1.55
N PRO A 1008 -33.07 16.66 0.48
CA PRO A 1008 -32.00 15.69 0.28
C PRO A 1008 -30.63 16.34 0.03
N LEU A 1009 -30.56 17.50 -0.62
CA LEU A 1009 -29.29 18.22 -0.80
C LEU A 1009 -28.81 18.89 0.49
N SER A 1010 -29.72 19.27 1.39
CA SER A 1010 -29.35 19.73 2.74
C SER A 1010 -28.76 18.59 3.56
N ALA A 1011 -29.39 17.41 3.53
CA ALA A 1011 -28.82 16.21 4.15
C ALA A 1011 -27.47 15.84 3.53
N GLY A 1012 -27.32 15.96 2.21
CA GLY A 1012 -26.06 15.75 1.51
C GLY A 1012 -24.94 16.69 1.96
N LEU A 1013 -25.24 17.96 2.29
CA LEU A 1013 -24.25 18.89 2.86
C LEU A 1013 -23.84 18.53 4.29
N LEU A 1014 -24.76 17.98 5.09
CA LEU A 1014 -24.42 17.44 6.41
C LEU A 1014 -23.48 16.24 6.30
N VAL A 1015 -23.77 15.31 5.38
CA VAL A 1015 -22.90 14.15 5.08
C VAL A 1015 -21.55 14.61 4.53
N ALA A 1016 -21.51 15.62 3.67
CA ALA A 1016 -20.25 16.20 3.20
C ALA A 1016 -19.41 16.75 4.37
N GLY A 1017 -20.05 17.30 5.40
CA GLY A 1017 -19.38 17.70 6.65
C GLY A 1017 -18.66 16.54 7.35
N LEU A 1018 -19.30 15.37 7.45
CA LEU A 1018 -18.68 14.16 7.98
C LEU A 1018 -17.50 13.68 7.13
N VAL A 1019 -17.64 13.71 5.80
CA VAL A 1019 -16.56 13.33 4.88
C VAL A 1019 -15.35 14.25 5.03
N LEU A 1020 -15.56 15.56 5.13
CA LEU A 1020 -14.48 16.53 5.28
C LEU A 1020 -13.81 16.44 6.65
N ALA A 1021 -14.60 16.31 7.73
CA ALA A 1021 -14.03 16.14 9.06
C ALA A 1021 -13.22 14.84 9.17
N GLY A 1022 -13.69 13.75 8.56
CA GLY A 1022 -13.00 12.46 8.63
C GLY A 1022 -11.80 12.32 7.69
N SER A 1023 -11.70 13.14 6.63
CA SER A 1023 -10.51 13.16 5.77
C SER A 1023 -9.30 13.83 6.41
N ASP A 1024 -9.54 14.72 7.37
CA ASP A 1024 -8.49 15.48 8.08
C ASP A 1024 -7.93 14.70 9.28
N GLY A 1025 -8.65 13.69 9.79
CA GLY A 1025 -8.24 12.85 10.92
C GLY A 1025 -9.44 12.35 11.72
N VAL A 1026 -9.29 11.21 12.41
CA VAL A 1026 -10.33 10.66 13.29
C VAL A 1026 -9.68 10.07 14.55
N ASP A 1027 -9.64 10.84 15.63
CA ASP A 1027 -9.15 10.32 16.92
C ASP A 1027 -10.16 9.33 17.51
N THR A 1028 -11.45 9.68 17.49
CA THR A 1028 -12.54 8.82 17.94
C THR A 1028 -13.81 9.06 17.12
N VAL A 1029 -14.64 8.02 16.97
CA VAL A 1029 -15.90 8.09 16.21
C VAL A 1029 -16.85 9.17 16.75
N PRO A 1030 -17.08 9.33 18.08
CA PRO A 1030 -17.95 10.39 18.58
C PRO A 1030 -17.45 11.80 18.29
N ARG A 1031 -16.14 12.04 18.36
CA ARG A 1031 -15.55 13.34 18.00
C ARG A 1031 -15.69 13.63 16.53
N TRP A 1032 -15.45 12.64 15.69
CA TRP A 1032 -15.68 12.77 14.25
C TRP A 1032 -17.14 13.09 13.94
N LEU A 1033 -18.11 12.42 14.57
CA LEU A 1033 -19.53 12.72 14.41
C LEU A 1033 -19.86 14.17 14.82
N ALA A 1034 -19.33 14.62 15.96
CA ALA A 1034 -19.53 15.98 16.44
C ALA A 1034 -18.88 17.02 15.49
N ALA A 1035 -17.61 16.83 15.14
CA ALA A 1035 -16.87 17.70 14.22
C ALA A 1035 -17.54 17.74 12.84
N GLY A 1036 -17.94 16.60 12.30
CA GLY A 1036 -18.63 16.51 11.01
C GLY A 1036 -20.03 17.10 11.02
N ALA A 1037 -20.78 16.97 12.12
CA ALA A 1037 -22.07 17.65 12.28
C ALA A 1037 -21.91 19.18 12.31
N VAL A 1038 -20.90 19.68 13.04
CA VAL A 1038 -20.57 21.12 13.08
C VAL A 1038 -20.14 21.60 11.69
N THR A 1039 -19.19 20.91 11.05
CA THR A 1039 -18.71 21.24 9.69
C THR A 1039 -19.85 21.19 8.68
N GLY A 1040 -20.71 20.18 8.74
CA GLY A 1040 -21.87 20.02 7.87
C GLY A 1040 -22.90 21.14 8.05
N LEU A 1041 -23.20 21.51 9.30
CA LEU A 1041 -24.09 22.62 9.62
C LEU A 1041 -23.51 23.95 9.13
N LEU A 1042 -22.21 24.19 9.33
CA LEU A 1042 -21.52 25.38 8.83
C LEU A 1042 -21.54 25.45 7.31
N LEU A 1043 -21.29 24.34 6.61
CA LEU A 1043 -21.40 24.25 5.15
C LEU A 1043 -22.82 24.55 4.66
N TRP A 1044 -23.82 23.97 5.32
CA TRP A 1044 -25.22 24.22 5.01
C TRP A 1044 -25.60 25.69 5.22
N LEU A 1045 -25.24 26.28 6.37
CA LEU A 1045 -25.48 27.69 6.69
C LEU A 1045 -24.76 28.61 5.70
N ALA A 1046 -23.47 28.37 5.44
CA ALA A 1046 -22.66 29.12 4.49
C ALA A 1046 -23.31 29.11 3.10
N TYR A 1047 -23.77 27.95 2.65
CA TYR A 1047 -24.44 27.80 1.37
C TYR A 1047 -25.79 28.52 1.31
N VAL A 1048 -26.69 28.31 2.28
CA VAL A 1048 -28.04 28.89 2.29
C VAL A 1048 -28.02 30.41 2.52
N LEU A 1049 -27.12 30.92 3.36
CA LEU A 1049 -27.08 32.33 3.69
C LEU A 1049 -26.36 33.14 2.60
N MET A 1050 -25.21 32.66 2.11
CA MET A 1050 -24.30 33.42 1.26
C MET A 1050 -23.96 32.72 -0.06
N LEU A 1051 -23.37 31.52 -0.02
CA LEU A 1051 -22.67 30.97 -1.18
C LEU A 1051 -23.61 30.63 -2.34
N ARG A 1052 -24.86 30.23 -2.11
CA ARG A 1052 -25.85 30.04 -3.20
C ARG A 1052 -26.06 31.29 -4.07
N ARG A 1053 -25.83 32.48 -3.53
CA ARG A 1053 -25.99 33.75 -4.25
C ARG A 1053 -24.71 34.17 -4.96
N HIS A 1054 -23.54 33.73 -4.48
CA HIS A 1054 -22.24 34.13 -5.02
C HIS A 1054 -21.14 33.08 -4.74
N LEU A 1055 -21.24 31.89 -5.35
CA LEU A 1055 -20.29 30.76 -5.13
C LEU A 1055 -18.83 31.14 -5.39
N ALA A 1056 -18.58 32.13 -6.26
CA ALA A 1056 -17.24 32.64 -6.55
C ALA A 1056 -16.55 33.28 -5.33
N LEU A 1057 -17.24 33.49 -4.20
CA LEU A 1057 -16.64 33.96 -2.95
C LEU A 1057 -16.04 32.84 -2.08
N LEU A 1058 -16.32 31.57 -2.39
CA LEU A 1058 -15.82 30.44 -1.61
C LEU A 1058 -14.28 30.41 -1.50
N PRO A 1059 -13.49 30.65 -2.57
CA PRO A 1059 -12.03 30.65 -2.44
C PRO A 1059 -11.51 31.71 -1.46
N VAL A 1060 -12.15 32.89 -1.36
CA VAL A 1060 -11.80 33.90 -0.34
C VAL A 1060 -12.15 33.41 1.07
N ALA A 1061 -13.35 32.84 1.26
CA ALA A 1061 -13.77 32.33 2.57
C ALA A 1061 -12.85 31.19 3.05
N ALA A 1062 -12.54 30.24 2.17
CA ALA A 1062 -11.59 29.17 2.45
C ALA A 1062 -10.19 29.71 2.75
N ALA A 1063 -9.71 30.70 1.98
CA ALA A 1063 -8.41 31.33 2.22
C ALA A 1063 -8.33 32.05 3.57
N ALA A 1064 -9.40 32.76 3.98
CA ALA A 1064 -9.46 33.44 5.28
C ALA A 1064 -9.46 32.45 6.46
N MET A 1065 -10.17 31.32 6.31
CA MET A 1065 -10.15 30.23 7.28
C MET A 1065 -8.75 29.59 7.38
N SER A 1066 -8.16 29.21 6.23
CA SER A 1066 -6.82 28.63 6.19
C SER A 1066 -5.74 29.60 6.69
N PHE A 1067 -5.87 30.91 6.43
CA PHE A 1067 -4.95 31.93 6.94
C PHE A 1067 -4.81 31.87 8.47
N LEU A 1068 -5.92 31.78 9.21
CA LEU A 1068 -5.87 31.69 10.66
C LEU A 1068 -5.24 30.37 11.13
N SER A 1069 -5.56 29.25 10.50
CA SER A 1069 -4.94 27.96 10.81
C SER A 1069 -3.43 27.96 10.56
N ILE A 1070 -2.99 28.48 9.40
CA ILE A 1070 -1.57 28.58 9.03
C ILE A 1070 -0.82 29.51 9.98
N VAL A 1071 -1.39 30.67 10.32
CA VAL A 1071 -0.75 31.62 11.23
C VAL A 1071 -0.64 31.04 12.64
N ARG A 1072 -1.66 30.33 13.12
CA ARG A 1072 -1.58 29.57 14.39
C ARG A 1072 -0.38 28.64 14.37
N GLU A 1073 -0.24 27.83 13.32
CA GLU A 1073 0.87 26.88 13.20
C GLU A 1073 2.22 27.58 13.24
N GLY A 1074 2.35 28.69 12.50
CA GLY A 1074 3.56 29.52 12.52
C GLY A 1074 3.88 30.14 13.89
N THR A 1075 2.87 30.43 14.72
CA THR A 1075 3.09 31.04 16.04
C THR A 1075 3.72 30.09 17.06
N PHE A 1076 3.64 28.78 16.86
CA PHE A 1076 4.40 27.81 17.67
C PHE A 1076 5.91 27.96 17.49
N ARG A 1077 6.35 28.52 16.36
CA ARG A 1077 7.78 28.71 16.02
C ARG A 1077 8.59 27.42 16.18
N ALA A 1078 8.03 26.32 15.70
CA ALA A 1078 8.57 24.97 15.87
C ALA A 1078 10.03 24.82 15.42
N PHE A 1079 10.48 25.57 14.42
CA PHE A 1079 11.87 25.56 13.93
C PHE A 1079 12.20 26.89 13.22
N PRO A 1080 13.49 27.19 12.95
CA PRO A 1080 13.91 28.38 12.22
C PRO A 1080 13.20 28.55 10.87
N GLY A 1081 12.51 29.66 10.71
CA GLY A 1081 11.78 29.98 9.48
C GLY A 1081 10.32 29.51 9.44
N ALA A 1082 9.83 28.73 10.42
CA ALA A 1082 8.44 28.27 10.49
C ALA A 1082 7.43 29.43 10.44
N LEU A 1083 7.61 30.44 11.31
CA LEU A 1083 6.73 31.62 11.33
C LEU A 1083 6.78 32.43 10.03
N ALA A 1084 7.97 32.64 9.48
CA ALA A 1084 8.13 33.39 8.24
C ALA A 1084 7.49 32.67 7.05
N GLY A 1085 7.66 31.34 6.98
CA GLY A 1085 7.01 30.46 6.00
C GLY A 1085 5.50 30.54 6.14
N ALA A 1086 4.97 30.35 7.34
CA ALA A 1086 3.53 30.42 7.64
C ALA A 1086 2.90 31.78 7.30
N LEU A 1087 3.53 32.90 7.69
CA LEU A 1087 3.03 34.24 7.34
C LEU A 1087 3.02 34.46 5.82
N THR A 1088 4.07 34.01 5.13
CA THR A 1088 4.17 34.10 3.67
C THR A 1088 3.11 33.22 3.00
N ALA A 1089 2.95 31.98 3.44
CA ALA A 1089 1.92 31.05 2.99
C ALA A 1089 0.53 31.64 3.17
N GLY A 1090 0.22 32.18 4.36
CA GLY A 1090 -1.04 32.80 4.67
C GLY A 1090 -1.36 33.98 3.74
N LEU A 1091 -0.39 34.88 3.51
CA LEU A 1091 -0.56 35.99 2.58
C LEU A 1091 -0.78 35.50 1.14
N LEU A 1092 0.00 34.51 0.69
CA LEU A 1092 -0.15 33.93 -0.65
C LEU A 1092 -1.50 33.23 -0.83
N VAL A 1093 -1.99 32.52 0.19
CA VAL A 1093 -3.32 31.89 0.20
C VAL A 1093 -4.42 32.93 0.10
N LEU A 1094 -4.34 34.04 0.85
CA LEU A 1094 -5.30 35.16 0.74
C LEU A 1094 -5.30 35.78 -0.67
N VAL A 1095 -4.12 36.05 -1.23
CA VAL A 1095 -3.98 36.58 -2.59
C VAL A 1095 -4.53 35.59 -3.62
N ALA A 1096 -4.16 34.32 -3.52
CA ALA A 1096 -4.63 33.25 -4.40
C ALA A 1096 -6.15 33.10 -4.32
N GLY A 1097 -6.75 33.20 -3.13
CA GLY A 1097 -8.20 33.18 -2.94
C GLY A 1097 -8.91 34.32 -3.66
N VAL A 1098 -8.37 35.54 -3.59
CA VAL A 1098 -8.91 36.70 -4.33
C VAL A 1098 -8.72 36.53 -5.83
N VAL A 1099 -7.54 36.09 -6.29
CA VAL A 1099 -7.25 35.87 -7.72
C VAL A 1099 -8.17 34.79 -8.30
N TRP A 1100 -8.31 33.65 -7.63
CA TRP A 1100 -9.19 32.57 -8.07
C TRP A 1100 -10.65 33.05 -8.13
N SER A 1101 -11.11 33.77 -7.12
CA SER A 1101 -12.46 34.35 -7.09
C SER A 1101 -12.69 35.34 -8.23
N ARG A 1102 -11.70 36.20 -8.54
CA ARG A 1102 -11.76 37.10 -9.70
C ARG A 1102 -11.86 36.34 -11.01
N LEU A 1103 -11.05 35.30 -11.19
CA LEU A 1103 -11.08 34.45 -12.40
C LEU A 1103 -12.46 33.80 -12.60
N LEU A 1104 -13.09 33.32 -11.52
CA LEU A 1104 -14.46 32.77 -11.56
C LEU A 1104 -15.51 33.82 -11.96
N THR A 1105 -15.26 35.12 -11.70
CA THR A 1105 -16.17 36.21 -12.07
C THR A 1105 -15.89 36.83 -13.45
N ALA A 1106 -14.65 36.78 -13.97
CA ALA A 1106 -14.23 37.54 -15.16
C ALA A 1106 -14.93 37.11 -16.48
N ASP A 1107 -15.27 35.82 -16.63
CA ASP A 1107 -15.97 35.28 -17.83
C ASP A 1107 -17.43 35.78 -17.99
N SER A 1108 -17.92 36.60 -17.04
CA SER A 1108 -19.22 37.29 -17.13
C SER A 1108 -19.17 38.56 -18.00
N GLN A 1109 -17.97 39.11 -18.29
CA GLN A 1109 -17.82 40.41 -18.96
C GLN A 1109 -17.65 40.32 -20.48
N THR A 1110 -16.98 39.29 -21.00
CA THR A 1110 -16.59 39.19 -22.43
C THR A 1110 -17.71 38.79 -23.40
N ALA A 1111 -18.97 38.81 -22.97
CA ALA A 1111 -20.14 38.54 -23.84
C ALA A 1111 -21.18 39.66 -23.79
N ALA A 1112 -20.91 40.73 -23.03
CA ALA A 1112 -21.71 41.97 -23.03
C ALA A 1112 -21.12 43.06 -23.95
N SER A 1113 -20.07 42.72 -24.71
CA SER A 1113 -19.44 43.54 -25.76
C SER A 1113 -19.61 42.88 -27.12
#